data_AF-A0A950EMY1-F1
#
_entry.id   AF-A0A950EMY1-F1
#
_cell.length_a   1.000
_cell.length_b   1.000
_cell.length_c   1.000
_cell.angle_alpha   90.00
_cell.angle_beta   90.00
_cell.angle_gamma   90.00
#
_symmetry.space_group_name_H-M   'P 1'
#
loop_
_entity.id
_entity.type
_entity.pdbx_description
1 polymer ?
#
loop_
_entity_poly.entity_id
_entity_poly.type
_entity_poly.pdbx_seq_one_letter_code
_entity_poly.pdbx_strand_id
1 'polypeptide(L)'
;MATSADSIHFFGIRHHGPGCARSLLAALERLQPDCILVEGPPEGEALLPMLQSPELRPPVAMLVYRQDEPSHAAFYPFAEFSPEWQALHWAGRNQVPVRFFDLPQTHAMALEAERRAQLGKAQAEADGRDDAADGGEDAEAVEALPAAEDRADVELDDEANIAVRHLPGDPLDWLAHAAGFEDGESWWNRLVEERGDSEALFESIAEAMTAVRSEISQEVAEHGEHWRGAHYARREALREAWMRQCLREAVRAGHQRIAVVCGAWHVPALQESVTAKADSALLKGLPKAKVQATWAPWTYRNLASSSGYGAGVTSPGWYAHLWQCSAPGKAQAPAATVSASTLRTAGWLTRVAHLLRDKDLDCSSAHIIEATRLAESLAALRGQPSPGLEELNEAISTVICMGETAALRLIEDGLTVGDVLGCVPADVPQVPLQRDIEQQQKTLRLKPEAATKLLALDLRKDIDLARSHFLHRLRLLGIAWGELARDAQRNRGTFRESWQLQWQPELTVRIIEASVHGATVAQAATARLRASLTPETPLPQIAQAIDDALLADLPQLVEALIATLAERAATTGDVAQLLQALPPLANVYRYGSVRQTDTALLAAVIDSLVLRAAIGLPVACMAMDEEAAAAMRTQVLAAHDALRLRGSGKLSAQAEESRHTWRAALRSMAMGDAAAALLRGMACRLLLDEQLLESAEVVTQFGRNLSLGVAPMDVAAWLDGFLNQQALVLLHDEA
;
A
#
# COMPACT_ATOMS: atom_id res chain seq x y z
N MET A 1 -15.42 -47.97 -25.67
CA MET A 1 -15.75 -46.53 -25.69
C MET A 1 -15.52 -46.06 -24.28
N ALA A 2 -14.47 -45.25 -24.06
CA ALA A 2 -14.21 -44.65 -22.75
C ALA A 2 -15.42 -43.80 -22.35
N THR A 3 -15.85 -43.89 -21.09
CA THR A 3 -16.96 -43.07 -20.59
C THR A 3 -16.50 -41.61 -20.52
N SER A 4 -17.41 -40.63 -20.51
CA SER A 4 -17.00 -39.21 -20.43
C SER A 4 -16.19 -38.88 -19.17
N ALA A 5 -16.27 -39.71 -18.12
CA ALA A 5 -15.50 -39.59 -16.90
C ALA A 5 -14.01 -39.97 -17.08
N ASP A 6 -13.69 -40.86 -18.02
CA ASP A 6 -12.30 -41.32 -18.27
C ASP A 6 -11.46 -40.28 -19.04
N SER A 7 -12.09 -39.18 -19.48
CA SER A 7 -11.47 -38.14 -20.32
C SER A 7 -10.98 -36.91 -19.56
N ILE A 8 -11.31 -36.79 -18.27
CA ILE A 8 -11.04 -35.62 -17.44
C ILE A 8 -10.12 -36.03 -16.30
N HIS A 9 -8.99 -35.33 -16.17
CA HIS A 9 -8.00 -35.56 -15.13
C HIS A 9 -7.89 -34.32 -14.25
N PHE A 10 -8.21 -34.46 -12.97
CA PHE A 10 -8.19 -33.36 -12.01
C PHE A 10 -6.85 -33.29 -11.29
N PHE A 11 -6.27 -32.10 -11.27
CA PHE A 11 -5.04 -31.76 -10.57
C PHE A 11 -5.37 -30.68 -9.56
N GLY A 12 -5.80 -31.11 -8.37
CA GLY A 12 -6.02 -30.24 -7.22
C GLY A 12 -4.70 -29.70 -6.71
N ILE A 13 -4.48 -28.41 -6.87
CA ILE A 13 -3.24 -27.74 -6.47
C ILE A 13 -3.48 -26.84 -5.27
N ARG A 14 -2.38 -26.47 -4.62
CA ARG A 14 -2.31 -25.22 -3.89
C ARG A 14 -1.58 -24.19 -4.75
N HIS A 15 -2.13 -22.98 -4.80
CA HIS A 15 -1.51 -21.87 -5.49
C HIS A 15 -0.08 -21.66 -4.97
N HIS A 16 0.86 -21.37 -5.87
CA HIS A 16 2.25 -21.05 -5.50
C HIS A 16 3.02 -22.18 -4.78
N GLY A 17 2.67 -23.45 -5.00
CA GLY A 17 3.39 -24.60 -4.42
C GLY A 17 4.51 -25.17 -5.31
N PRO A 18 5.80 -25.15 -4.92
CA PRO A 18 6.89 -25.70 -5.73
C PRO A 18 6.83 -27.22 -5.89
N GLY A 19 6.32 -27.97 -4.91
CA GLY A 19 6.12 -29.42 -5.00
C GLY A 19 4.89 -29.80 -5.81
N CYS A 20 3.79 -29.05 -5.64
CA CYS A 20 2.64 -29.16 -6.53
C CYS A 20 3.03 -28.93 -7.99
N ALA A 21 3.83 -27.90 -8.27
CA ALA A 21 4.25 -27.54 -9.62
C ALA A 21 5.10 -28.65 -10.28
N ARG A 22 6.02 -29.29 -9.52
CA ARG A 22 6.82 -30.42 -10.03
C ARG A 22 5.94 -31.62 -10.35
N SER A 23 5.09 -32.02 -9.41
CA SER A 23 4.17 -33.14 -9.57
C SER A 23 3.21 -32.92 -10.74
N LEU A 24 2.74 -31.68 -10.92
CA LEU A 24 1.88 -31.30 -12.04
C LEU A 24 2.62 -31.42 -13.37
N LEU A 25 3.84 -30.90 -13.49
CA LEU A 25 4.63 -31.06 -14.72
C LEU A 25 4.87 -32.54 -15.07
N ALA A 26 5.21 -33.36 -14.08
CA ALA A 26 5.38 -34.80 -14.28
C ALA A 26 4.07 -35.49 -14.73
N ALA A 27 2.94 -35.06 -14.16
CA ALA A 27 1.62 -35.57 -14.54
C ALA A 27 1.22 -35.14 -15.95
N LEU A 28 1.47 -33.88 -16.33
CA LEU A 28 1.21 -33.37 -17.68
C LEU A 28 2.05 -34.10 -18.72
N GLU A 29 3.33 -34.38 -18.44
CA GLU A 29 4.16 -35.15 -19.37
C GLU A 29 3.72 -36.60 -19.54
N ARG A 30 3.14 -37.20 -18.50
CA ARG A 30 2.61 -38.56 -18.58
C ARG A 30 1.27 -38.59 -19.32
N LEU A 31 0.38 -37.65 -19.01
CA LEU A 31 -0.97 -37.58 -19.56
C LEU A 31 -0.97 -37.14 -21.03
N GLN A 32 -0.08 -36.22 -21.40
CA GLN A 32 -0.04 -35.55 -22.70
C GLN A 32 -1.42 -34.97 -23.08
N PRO A 33 -2.01 -34.08 -22.27
CA PRO A 33 -3.38 -33.62 -22.50
C PRO A 33 -3.56 -32.94 -23.87
N ASP A 34 -4.76 -33.03 -24.43
CA ASP A 34 -5.16 -32.31 -25.65
C ASP A 34 -5.91 -31.00 -25.36
N CYS A 35 -6.16 -30.70 -24.08
CA CYS A 35 -6.68 -29.44 -23.58
C CYS A 35 -6.31 -29.28 -22.10
N ILE A 36 -5.95 -28.07 -21.68
CA ILE A 36 -5.72 -27.73 -20.28
C ILE A 36 -6.70 -26.64 -19.86
N LEU A 37 -7.45 -26.87 -18.79
CA LEU A 37 -8.26 -25.87 -18.12
C LEU A 37 -7.53 -25.43 -16.86
N VAL A 38 -7.23 -24.14 -16.75
CA VAL A 38 -6.49 -23.56 -15.62
C VAL A 38 -7.42 -22.60 -14.87
N GLU A 39 -7.49 -22.72 -13.55
CA GLU A 39 -8.25 -21.79 -12.72
C GLU A 39 -7.71 -20.37 -12.89
N GLY A 40 -8.63 -19.45 -13.15
CA GLY A 40 -8.35 -18.06 -13.44
C GLY A 40 -9.47 -17.44 -14.28
N PRO A 41 -9.52 -16.11 -14.35
CA PRO A 41 -10.55 -15.39 -15.08
C PRO A 41 -10.37 -15.54 -16.60
N PRO A 42 -11.46 -15.81 -17.35
CA PRO A 42 -11.45 -15.83 -18.82
C PRO A 42 -10.90 -14.57 -19.48
N GLU A 43 -10.99 -13.41 -18.81
CA GLU A 43 -10.36 -12.16 -19.25
C GLU A 43 -8.85 -12.28 -19.48
N GLY A 44 -8.19 -13.23 -18.80
CA GLY A 44 -6.78 -13.54 -18.94
C GLY A 44 -6.35 -14.20 -20.23
N GLU A 45 -7.28 -14.79 -21.00
CA GLU A 45 -6.94 -15.53 -22.21
C GLU A 45 -6.24 -14.64 -23.25
N ALA A 46 -6.60 -13.34 -23.29
CA ALA A 46 -5.96 -12.34 -24.15
C ALA A 46 -4.47 -12.10 -23.83
N LEU A 47 -4.03 -12.46 -22.62
CA LEU A 47 -2.66 -12.26 -22.14
C LEU A 47 -1.75 -13.48 -22.40
N LEU A 48 -2.33 -14.64 -22.71
CA LEU A 48 -1.60 -15.89 -22.95
C LEU A 48 -0.49 -15.80 -24.00
N PRO A 49 -0.65 -15.08 -25.13
CA PRO A 49 0.42 -14.96 -26.13
C PRO A 49 1.72 -14.36 -25.58
N MET A 50 1.64 -13.52 -24.54
CA MET A 50 2.80 -12.84 -23.93
C MET A 50 3.62 -13.75 -23.02
N LEU A 51 3.11 -14.92 -22.63
CA LEU A 51 3.84 -15.90 -21.83
C LEU A 51 5.10 -16.42 -22.51
N GLN A 52 5.21 -16.27 -23.83
CA GLN A 52 6.40 -16.66 -24.59
C GLN A 52 7.50 -15.59 -24.59
N SER A 53 7.21 -14.38 -24.07
CA SER A 53 8.20 -13.31 -23.99
C SER A 53 9.24 -13.62 -22.92
N PRO A 54 10.56 -13.58 -23.23
CA PRO A 54 11.61 -13.78 -22.24
C PRO A 54 11.71 -12.63 -21.22
N GLU A 55 11.08 -11.48 -21.52
CA GLU A 55 11.05 -10.33 -20.62
C GLU A 55 10.01 -10.50 -19.50
N LEU A 56 8.98 -11.33 -19.71
CA LEU A 56 7.96 -11.64 -18.71
C LEU A 56 8.54 -12.60 -17.66
N ARG A 57 9.01 -12.05 -16.54
CA ARG A 57 9.71 -12.80 -15.49
C ARG A 57 8.95 -12.68 -14.18
N PRO A 58 8.46 -13.80 -13.60
CA PRO A 58 7.74 -13.76 -12.33
C PRO A 58 8.63 -13.31 -11.16
N PRO A 59 8.06 -12.76 -10.07
CA PRO A 59 6.63 -12.69 -9.77
C PRO A 59 5.89 -11.62 -10.59
N VAL A 60 4.84 -12.01 -11.31
CA VAL A 60 3.98 -11.12 -12.11
C VAL A 60 2.54 -11.43 -11.77
N ALA A 61 1.64 -10.46 -11.94
CA ALA A 61 0.22 -10.68 -11.74
C ALA A 61 -0.55 -10.34 -13.01
N MET A 62 -1.53 -11.17 -13.32
CA MET A 62 -2.59 -10.77 -14.21
C MET A 62 -3.51 -9.83 -13.42
N LEU A 63 -3.56 -8.58 -13.86
CA LEU A 63 -4.38 -7.53 -13.29
C LEU A 63 -5.65 -7.40 -14.12
N VAL A 64 -6.80 -7.70 -13.52
CA VAL A 64 -8.12 -7.39 -14.08
C VAL A 64 -8.69 -6.20 -13.32
N TYR A 65 -9.24 -5.21 -14.02
CA TYR A 65 -9.81 -4.02 -13.39
C TYR A 65 -11.04 -3.52 -14.15
N ARG A 66 -11.93 -2.81 -13.45
CA ARG A 66 -13.08 -2.12 -14.06
C ARG A 66 -12.63 -0.89 -14.82
N GLN A 67 -13.16 -0.70 -16.04
CA GLN A 67 -12.79 0.44 -16.89
C GLN A 67 -13.33 1.78 -16.36
N ASP A 68 -14.49 1.75 -15.71
CA ASP A 68 -15.14 2.92 -15.13
C ASP A 68 -14.61 3.28 -13.75
N GLU A 69 -14.07 2.31 -13.01
CA GLU A 69 -13.56 2.47 -11.65
C GLU A 69 -12.31 1.58 -11.46
N PRO A 70 -11.13 1.99 -11.94
CA PRO A 70 -9.93 1.14 -11.94
C PRO A 70 -9.44 0.71 -10.56
N SER A 71 -9.84 1.42 -9.50
CA SER A 71 -9.61 1.04 -8.10
C SER A 71 -10.22 -0.31 -7.74
N HIS A 72 -11.27 -0.72 -8.46
CA HIS A 72 -11.86 -2.04 -8.37
C HIS A 72 -11.10 -2.98 -9.29
N ALA A 73 -10.06 -3.59 -8.73
CA ALA A 73 -9.16 -4.50 -9.40
C ALA A 73 -8.98 -5.81 -8.63
N ALA A 74 -8.72 -6.88 -9.38
CA ALA A 74 -8.34 -8.19 -8.88
C ALA A 74 -6.98 -8.58 -9.46
N PHE A 75 -6.11 -9.11 -8.59
CA PHE A 75 -4.77 -9.56 -8.96
C PHE A 75 -4.69 -11.08 -8.89
N TYR A 76 -4.21 -11.68 -9.97
CA TYR A 76 -3.90 -13.10 -10.09
C TYR A 76 -2.39 -13.26 -10.23
N PRO A 77 -1.65 -13.28 -9.11
CA PRO A 77 -0.21 -13.40 -9.13
C PRO A 77 0.24 -14.78 -9.63
N PHE A 78 1.45 -14.82 -10.16
CA PHE A 78 2.17 -16.00 -10.57
C PHE A 78 3.62 -15.87 -10.14
N ALA A 79 4.15 -16.93 -9.55
CA ALA A 79 5.57 -17.09 -9.27
C ALA A 79 6.17 -18.13 -10.23
N GLU A 80 7.49 -18.19 -10.33
CA GLU A 80 8.16 -19.25 -11.12
C GLU A 80 7.74 -20.64 -10.64
N PHE A 81 7.44 -20.80 -9.36
CA PHE A 81 7.04 -22.05 -8.75
C PHE A 81 5.51 -22.24 -8.64
N SER A 82 4.72 -21.37 -9.27
CA SER A 82 3.26 -21.57 -9.37
C SER A 82 2.93 -22.76 -10.27
N PRO A 83 2.13 -23.73 -9.83
CA PRO A 83 1.70 -24.85 -10.68
C PRO A 83 0.98 -24.40 -11.96
N GLU A 84 0.14 -23.37 -11.86
CA GLU A 84 -0.60 -22.76 -12.97
C GLU A 84 0.36 -22.12 -13.97
N TRP A 85 1.35 -21.37 -13.48
CA TRP A 85 2.39 -20.77 -14.33
C TRP A 85 3.15 -21.84 -15.11
N GLN A 86 3.48 -22.95 -14.44
CA GLN A 86 4.16 -24.08 -15.07
C GLN A 86 3.27 -24.80 -16.08
N ALA A 87 1.98 -25.00 -15.78
CA ALA A 87 1.01 -25.58 -16.72
C ALA A 87 0.85 -24.71 -17.97
N LEU A 88 0.73 -23.39 -17.80
CA LEU A 88 0.63 -22.42 -18.89
C LEU A 88 1.87 -22.44 -19.80
N HIS A 89 3.07 -22.44 -19.22
CA HIS A 89 4.31 -22.55 -20.00
C HIS A 89 4.46 -23.91 -20.69
N TRP A 90 4.11 -25.00 -20.00
CA TRP A 90 4.14 -26.34 -20.56
C TRP A 90 3.22 -26.44 -21.78
N ALA A 91 1.99 -25.92 -21.66
CA ALA A 91 1.02 -25.91 -22.74
C ALA A 91 1.51 -25.11 -23.94
N GLY A 92 2.08 -23.92 -23.71
CA GLY A 92 2.63 -23.09 -24.77
C GLY A 92 3.81 -23.76 -25.52
N ARG A 93 4.68 -24.48 -24.80
CA ARG A 93 5.79 -25.25 -25.40
C ARG A 93 5.30 -26.43 -26.23
N ASN A 94 4.25 -27.11 -25.78
CA ASN A 94 3.68 -28.29 -26.43
C ASN A 94 2.53 -27.96 -27.40
N GLN A 95 2.21 -26.67 -27.59
CA GLN A 95 1.12 -26.18 -28.44
C GLN A 95 -0.25 -26.76 -28.07
N VAL A 96 -0.48 -27.00 -26.77
CA VAL A 96 -1.74 -27.50 -26.24
C VAL A 96 -2.68 -26.32 -25.96
N PRO A 97 -3.94 -26.35 -26.40
CA PRO A 97 -4.92 -25.31 -26.07
C PRO A 97 -5.11 -25.16 -24.56
N VAL A 98 -5.09 -23.91 -24.09
CA VAL A 98 -5.41 -23.57 -22.70
C VAL A 98 -6.63 -22.67 -22.66
N ARG A 99 -7.50 -22.89 -21.68
CA ARG A 99 -8.58 -21.97 -21.32
C ARG A 99 -8.57 -21.67 -19.83
N PHE A 100 -8.91 -20.43 -19.51
CA PHE A 100 -9.25 -20.06 -18.15
C PHE A 100 -10.73 -20.39 -17.92
N PHE A 101 -11.06 -20.97 -16.77
CA PHE A 101 -12.39 -21.56 -16.56
C PHE A 101 -13.09 -21.18 -15.25
N ASP A 102 -12.62 -20.12 -14.58
CA ASP A 102 -13.29 -19.58 -13.39
C ASP A 102 -14.37 -18.54 -13.76
N LEU A 103 -15.16 -18.10 -12.77
CA LEU A 103 -16.18 -17.08 -12.93
C LEU A 103 -15.56 -15.79 -13.52
N PRO A 104 -16.12 -15.25 -14.62
CA PRO A 104 -15.61 -14.01 -15.21
C PRO A 104 -15.64 -12.84 -14.23
N GLN A 105 -14.56 -12.06 -14.23
CA GLN A 105 -14.46 -10.87 -13.38
C GLN A 105 -15.49 -9.79 -13.75
N THR A 106 -15.96 -9.80 -15.00
CA THR A 106 -17.16 -9.06 -15.44
C THR A 106 -18.35 -9.24 -14.48
N HIS A 107 -18.55 -10.45 -13.96
CA HIS A 107 -19.63 -10.77 -13.02
C HIS A 107 -19.20 -10.60 -11.57
N ALA A 108 -18.02 -11.10 -11.21
CA ALA A 108 -17.52 -11.05 -9.82
C ALA A 108 -17.41 -9.59 -9.30
N MET A 109 -16.81 -8.69 -10.09
CA MET A 109 -16.68 -7.28 -9.70
C MET A 109 -18.01 -6.54 -9.62
N ALA A 110 -18.98 -6.91 -10.47
CA ALA A 110 -20.31 -6.30 -10.44
C ALA A 110 -21.11 -6.72 -9.20
N LEU A 111 -21.02 -8.00 -8.82
CA LEU A 111 -21.61 -8.52 -7.58
C LEU A 111 -20.99 -7.86 -6.34
N GLU A 112 -19.67 -7.69 -6.32
CA GLU A 112 -18.98 -7.03 -5.21
C GLU A 112 -19.35 -5.53 -5.11
N ALA A 113 -19.52 -4.84 -6.24
CA ALA A 113 -20.00 -3.46 -6.25
C ALA A 113 -21.43 -3.33 -5.69
N GLU A 114 -22.35 -4.23 -6.08
CA GLU A 114 -23.70 -4.29 -5.50
C GLU A 114 -23.66 -4.56 -3.98
N ARG A 115 -22.78 -5.45 -3.53
CA ARG A 115 -22.59 -5.75 -2.10
C ARG A 115 -22.14 -4.52 -1.33
N ARG A 116 -21.10 -3.82 -1.80
CA ARG A 116 -20.60 -2.60 -1.16
C ARG A 116 -21.69 -1.52 -1.08
N ALA A 117 -22.48 -1.36 -2.14
CA ALA A 117 -23.60 -0.43 -2.14
C ALA A 117 -24.69 -0.83 -1.13
N GLN A 118 -24.93 -2.13 -0.91
CA GLN A 118 -25.87 -2.62 0.11
C GLN A 118 -25.33 -2.40 1.54
N LEU A 119 -24.05 -2.70 1.77
CA LEU A 119 -23.40 -2.47 3.07
C LEU A 119 -23.38 -0.98 3.44
N GLY A 120 -23.05 -0.10 2.49
CA GLY A 120 -23.08 1.34 2.71
C GLY A 120 -24.47 1.87 3.05
N LYS A 121 -25.52 1.31 2.43
CA LYS A 121 -26.91 1.65 2.79
C LYS A 121 -27.29 1.17 4.19
N ALA A 122 -26.96 -0.08 4.52
CA ALA A 122 -27.22 -0.63 5.85
C ALA A 122 -26.49 0.16 6.95
N GLN A 123 -25.27 0.62 6.67
CA GLN A 123 -24.50 1.46 7.59
C GLN A 123 -25.10 2.87 7.73
N ALA A 124 -25.53 3.51 6.63
CA ALA A 124 -26.23 4.79 6.69
C ALA A 124 -27.56 4.73 7.45
N GLU A 125 -28.30 3.62 7.28
CA GLU A 125 -29.53 3.33 8.04
C GLU A 125 -29.27 3.08 9.52
N ALA A 126 -28.16 2.39 9.87
CA ALA A 126 -27.74 2.16 11.26
C ALA A 126 -27.23 3.45 11.95
N ASP A 127 -26.57 4.33 11.21
CA ASP A 127 -26.04 5.62 11.71
C ASP A 127 -27.13 6.71 11.80
N GLY A 128 -28.39 6.40 11.48
CA GLY A 128 -29.54 7.31 11.65
C GLY A 128 -29.47 8.56 10.78
N ARG A 129 -28.76 8.50 9.64
CA ARG A 129 -28.74 9.60 8.66
C ARG A 129 -29.89 9.41 7.68
N ASP A 130 -31.04 10.02 7.98
CA ASP A 130 -32.11 10.23 7.00
C ASP A 130 -31.61 11.21 5.93
N ASP A 131 -31.41 10.71 4.70
CA ASP A 131 -31.05 11.54 3.54
C ASP A 131 -32.18 12.52 3.19
N ALA A 132 -32.05 13.76 3.62
CA ALA A 132 -32.62 14.91 2.95
C ALA A 132 -31.51 15.64 2.17
N ALA A 133 -31.33 15.20 0.93
CA ALA A 133 -30.72 15.89 -0.20
C ALA A 133 -29.85 17.14 0.10
N ASP A 134 -28.52 16.97 0.01
CA ASP A 134 -27.69 17.88 -0.76
C ASP A 134 -26.47 17.14 -1.33
N GLY A 135 -26.15 17.42 -2.59
CA GLY A 135 -25.02 16.83 -3.29
C GLY A 135 -23.73 17.51 -2.83
N GLY A 136 -22.94 16.78 -2.05
CA GLY A 136 -21.57 17.15 -1.70
C GLY A 136 -20.68 15.93 -1.78
N GLU A 137 -19.82 15.89 -2.80
CA GLU A 137 -18.73 14.92 -2.94
C GLU A 137 -17.70 15.15 -1.83
N ASP A 138 -17.88 14.55 -0.66
CA ASP A 138 -16.82 14.39 0.34
C ASP A 138 -17.08 13.10 1.14
N ALA A 139 -16.84 11.97 0.46
CA ALA A 139 -16.55 10.72 1.15
C ALA A 139 -15.02 10.65 1.30
N GLU A 140 -14.53 10.90 2.52
CA GLU A 140 -13.14 10.66 2.87
C GLU A 140 -12.75 9.25 2.44
N ALA A 141 -11.72 9.19 1.58
CA ALA A 141 -11.15 7.94 1.12
C ALA A 141 -10.53 7.20 2.31
N VAL A 142 -11.30 6.30 2.92
CA VAL A 142 -10.72 5.18 3.67
C VAL A 142 -9.77 4.49 2.69
N GLU A 143 -8.48 4.42 3.03
CA GLU A 143 -7.44 3.82 2.19
C GLU A 143 -7.83 2.38 1.79
N ALA A 144 -8.45 2.27 0.62
CA ALA A 144 -8.73 1.01 -0.04
C ALA A 144 -7.40 0.47 -0.58
N LEU A 145 -6.72 -0.33 0.24
CA LEU A 145 -5.86 -1.41 -0.24
C LEU A 145 -6.68 -2.25 -1.24
N PRO A 146 -6.15 -2.65 -2.41
CA PRO A 146 -6.90 -3.42 -3.38
C PRO A 146 -7.44 -4.69 -2.74
N ALA A 147 -8.62 -5.09 -3.20
CA ALA A 147 -9.28 -6.29 -2.73
C ALA A 147 -8.44 -7.51 -3.13
N ALA A 148 -7.58 -7.96 -2.22
CA ALA A 148 -7.22 -9.36 -2.17
C ALA A 148 -8.48 -10.14 -1.79
N GLU A 149 -8.86 -11.11 -2.63
CA GLU A 149 -10.17 -11.78 -2.63
C GLU A 149 -10.41 -12.74 -1.43
N ASP A 150 -9.63 -12.62 -0.37
CA ASP A 150 -9.73 -13.43 0.87
C ASP A 150 -9.10 -12.66 2.05
N ARG A 151 -9.55 -11.43 2.31
CA ARG A 151 -9.37 -10.87 3.66
C ARG A 151 -10.26 -11.70 4.58
N ALA A 152 -9.65 -12.47 5.48
CA ALA A 152 -10.36 -13.06 6.59
C ALA A 152 -11.06 -11.91 7.34
N ASP A 153 -12.39 -11.89 7.29
CA ASP A 153 -13.23 -10.99 8.08
C ASP A 153 -13.06 -11.40 9.55
N VAL A 154 -12.01 -10.88 10.20
CA VAL A 154 -11.79 -11.00 11.64
C VAL A 154 -11.85 -9.61 12.23
N GLU A 155 -13.06 -9.27 12.69
CA GLU A 155 -13.39 -8.56 13.94
C GLU A 155 -14.57 -7.59 13.76
N LEU A 156 -15.63 -7.84 14.54
CA LEU A 156 -16.35 -6.87 15.39
C LEU A 156 -17.47 -7.62 16.13
N ASP A 157 -17.19 -8.12 17.34
CA ASP A 157 -18.07 -7.99 18.52
C ASP A 157 -17.35 -8.56 19.76
N ASP A 158 -16.66 -7.68 20.48
CA ASP A 158 -16.30 -7.91 21.87
C ASP A 158 -17.49 -7.46 22.74
N GLU A 159 -18.11 -8.43 23.42
CA GLU A 159 -19.02 -8.35 24.58
C GLU A 159 -20.36 -9.10 24.42
N ALA A 160 -20.30 -10.42 24.18
CA ALA A 160 -21.31 -11.34 24.70
C ALA A 160 -20.72 -12.73 24.95
N ASN A 161 -20.68 -13.12 26.22
CA ASN A 161 -20.23 -14.43 26.69
C ASN A 161 -21.20 -15.54 26.19
N ILE A 162 -21.00 -15.99 24.96
CA ILE A 162 -21.55 -17.23 24.40
C ILE A 162 -20.33 -18.09 24.05
N ALA A 163 -20.35 -19.36 24.45
CA ALA A 163 -19.27 -20.30 24.16
C ALA A 163 -19.10 -20.48 22.64
N VAL A 164 -18.28 -19.64 22.02
CA VAL A 164 -17.88 -19.75 20.62
C VAL A 164 -17.02 -21.00 20.50
N ARG A 165 -17.56 -22.03 19.84
CA ARG A 165 -16.75 -23.16 19.39
C ARG A 165 -15.77 -22.62 18.36
N HIS A 166 -14.46 -22.74 18.62
CA HIS A 166 -13.42 -22.46 17.64
C HIS A 166 -13.54 -23.45 16.48
N LEU A 167 -14.32 -23.13 15.47
CA LEU A 167 -14.10 -23.67 14.13
C LEU A 167 -12.71 -23.17 13.71
N PRO A 168 -11.77 -24.05 13.32
CA PRO A 168 -10.49 -23.58 12.81
C PRO A 168 -10.71 -22.69 11.59
N GLY A 169 -9.86 -21.66 11.46
CA GLY A 169 -9.94 -20.70 10.36
C GLY A 169 -9.71 -21.37 8.99
N ASP A 170 -8.94 -22.46 8.95
CA ASP A 170 -8.70 -23.29 7.78
C ASP A 170 -9.21 -24.73 8.00
N PRO A 171 -10.11 -25.26 7.14
CA PRO A 171 -10.52 -26.66 7.18
C PRO A 171 -9.37 -27.68 7.12
N LEU A 172 -8.21 -27.30 6.58
CA LEU A 172 -7.01 -28.15 6.58
C LEU A 172 -6.40 -28.34 7.97
N ASP A 173 -6.69 -27.46 8.93
CA ASP A 173 -6.22 -27.59 10.31
C ASP A 173 -6.72 -28.89 10.95
N TRP A 174 -7.91 -29.38 10.56
CA TRP A 174 -8.41 -30.67 11.03
C TRP A 174 -7.50 -31.84 10.63
N LEU A 175 -7.02 -31.84 9.39
CA LEU A 175 -6.09 -32.85 8.89
C LEU A 175 -4.72 -32.67 9.54
N ALA A 176 -4.28 -31.43 9.74
CA ALA A 176 -3.03 -31.11 10.41
C ALA A 176 -2.99 -31.64 11.84
N HIS A 177 -4.00 -31.30 12.66
CA HIS A 177 -4.08 -31.73 14.06
C HIS A 177 -4.17 -33.24 14.17
N ALA A 178 -4.93 -33.90 13.29
CA ALA A 178 -5.01 -35.36 13.23
C ALA A 178 -3.66 -36.01 12.88
N ALA A 179 -2.83 -35.34 12.08
CA ALA A 179 -1.48 -35.77 11.71
C ALA A 179 -0.38 -35.29 12.68
N GLY A 180 -0.72 -34.53 13.73
CA GLY A 180 0.22 -34.04 14.75
C GLY A 180 0.98 -32.77 14.36
N PHE A 181 0.48 -32.00 13.38
CA PHE A 181 0.97 -30.68 13.02
C PHE A 181 0.22 -29.58 13.77
N GLU A 182 0.81 -28.39 13.90
CA GLU A 182 0.20 -27.24 14.55
C GLU A 182 -0.94 -26.63 13.71
N ASP A 183 -0.77 -26.64 12.38
CA ASP A 183 -1.66 -25.96 11.44
C ASP A 183 -1.62 -26.61 10.03
N GLY A 184 -2.63 -26.30 9.22
CA GLY A 184 -2.81 -26.77 7.84
C GLY A 184 -1.68 -26.36 6.88
N GLU A 185 -1.06 -25.21 7.11
CA GLU A 185 0.05 -24.68 6.32
C GLU A 185 1.29 -25.56 6.46
N SER A 186 1.68 -25.83 7.70
CA SER A 186 2.81 -26.67 8.10
C SER A 186 2.61 -28.11 7.61
N TRP A 187 1.39 -28.63 7.75
CA TRP A 187 1.00 -29.94 7.21
C TRP A 187 1.15 -30.02 5.69
N TRP A 188 0.61 -29.04 4.95
CA TRP A 188 0.67 -29.00 3.49
C TRP A 188 2.11 -28.86 2.99
N ASN A 189 2.87 -27.94 3.58
CA ASN A 189 4.26 -27.71 3.23
C ASN A 189 5.09 -28.99 3.37
N ARG A 190 4.91 -29.69 4.49
CA ARG A 190 5.65 -30.92 4.76
C ARG A 190 5.26 -32.06 3.82
N LEU A 191 3.96 -32.31 3.66
CA LEU A 191 3.48 -33.53 2.98
C LEU A 191 3.34 -33.39 1.46
N VAL A 192 3.22 -32.15 0.95
CA VAL A 192 3.00 -31.87 -0.46
C VAL A 192 4.18 -31.12 -1.09
N GLU A 193 4.62 -30.00 -0.49
CA GLU A 193 5.59 -29.10 -1.15
C GLU A 193 7.04 -29.56 -1.04
N GLU A 194 7.41 -30.06 0.14
CA GLU A 194 8.75 -30.54 0.47
C GLU A 194 8.94 -32.03 0.19
N ARG A 195 7.83 -32.78 0.10
CA ARG A 195 7.86 -34.20 -0.26
C ARG A 195 8.27 -34.37 -1.74
N GLY A 196 9.01 -35.44 -2.02
CA GLY A 196 9.38 -35.81 -3.39
C GLY A 196 8.19 -36.29 -4.23
N ASP A 197 8.45 -36.60 -5.50
CA ASP A 197 7.42 -36.96 -6.48
C ASP A 197 6.73 -38.28 -6.09
N SER A 198 5.45 -38.21 -5.73
CA SER A 198 4.57 -39.36 -5.50
C SER A 198 3.58 -39.47 -6.65
N GLU A 199 3.44 -40.67 -7.23
CA GLU A 199 2.57 -40.88 -8.39
C GLU A 199 1.07 -40.68 -8.10
N ALA A 200 0.66 -40.80 -6.83
CA ALA A 200 -0.73 -40.70 -6.39
C ALA A 200 -1.07 -39.39 -5.66
N LEU A 201 -0.20 -38.37 -5.74
CA LEU A 201 -0.36 -37.13 -4.96
C LEU A 201 -1.74 -36.47 -5.14
N PHE A 202 -2.17 -36.26 -6.39
CA PHE A 202 -3.42 -35.57 -6.68
C PHE A 202 -4.67 -36.38 -6.28
N GLU A 203 -4.59 -37.71 -6.35
CA GLU A 203 -5.66 -38.59 -5.87
C GLU A 203 -5.78 -38.49 -4.34
N SER A 204 -4.66 -38.52 -3.62
CA SER A 204 -4.66 -38.34 -2.16
C SER A 204 -5.16 -36.95 -1.73
N ILE A 205 -4.80 -35.89 -2.46
CA ILE A 205 -5.32 -34.53 -2.22
C ILE A 205 -6.84 -34.50 -2.45
N ALA A 206 -7.32 -35.09 -3.55
CA ALA A 206 -8.75 -35.12 -3.86
C ALA A 206 -9.56 -35.88 -2.78
N GLU A 207 -9.05 -37.01 -2.29
CA GLU A 207 -9.65 -37.76 -1.18
C GLU A 207 -9.70 -36.93 0.11
N ALA A 208 -8.60 -36.27 0.46
CA ALA A 208 -8.53 -35.40 1.64
C ALA A 208 -9.55 -34.25 1.56
N MET A 209 -9.61 -33.55 0.42
CA MET A 209 -10.57 -32.46 0.19
C MET A 209 -12.02 -32.93 0.21
N THR A 210 -12.29 -34.13 -0.31
CA THR A 210 -13.63 -34.74 -0.28
C THR A 210 -14.07 -35.00 1.16
N ALA A 211 -13.18 -35.56 1.99
CA ALA A 211 -13.46 -35.84 3.40
C ALA A 211 -13.78 -34.54 4.17
N VAL A 212 -12.92 -33.53 4.02
CA VAL A 212 -13.08 -32.23 4.70
C VAL A 212 -14.37 -31.53 4.25
N ARG A 213 -14.66 -31.48 2.94
CA ARG A 213 -15.91 -30.88 2.43
C ARG A 213 -17.17 -31.60 2.90
N SER A 214 -17.13 -32.93 2.99
CA SER A 214 -18.27 -33.73 3.46
C SER A 214 -18.60 -33.39 4.92
N GLU A 215 -17.57 -33.33 5.77
CA GLU A 215 -17.74 -33.03 7.19
C GLU A 215 -18.32 -31.61 7.37
N ILE A 216 -17.77 -30.63 6.66
CA ILE A 216 -18.28 -29.27 6.75
C ILE A 216 -19.71 -29.16 6.22
N SER A 217 -20.04 -29.86 5.13
CA SER A 217 -21.40 -29.86 4.60
C SER A 217 -22.40 -30.41 5.63
N GLN A 218 -21.99 -31.36 6.46
CA GLN A 218 -22.80 -31.87 7.57
C GLN A 218 -22.93 -30.83 8.68
N GLU A 219 -21.84 -30.18 9.09
CA GLU A 219 -21.89 -29.11 10.09
C GLU A 219 -22.82 -27.96 9.67
N VAL A 220 -22.74 -27.53 8.41
CA VAL A 220 -23.61 -26.49 7.83
C VAL A 220 -25.07 -26.95 7.80
N ALA A 221 -25.33 -28.23 7.50
CA ALA A 221 -26.68 -28.78 7.50
C ALA A 221 -27.29 -28.85 8.92
N GLU A 222 -26.46 -29.08 9.93
CA GLU A 222 -26.89 -29.17 11.34
C GLU A 222 -27.06 -27.80 12.00
N HIS A 223 -26.16 -26.86 11.71
CA HIS A 223 -26.05 -25.57 12.44
C HIS A 223 -26.50 -24.36 11.61
N GLY A 224 -26.72 -24.53 10.30
CA GLY A 224 -27.28 -23.50 9.42
C GLY A 224 -26.31 -22.41 8.98
N GLU A 225 -25.06 -22.43 9.44
CA GLU A 225 -24.06 -21.38 9.18
C GLU A 225 -22.81 -21.97 8.52
N HIS A 226 -22.37 -21.33 7.43
CA HIS A 226 -21.11 -21.63 6.75
C HIS A 226 -19.96 -20.93 7.47
N TRP A 227 -18.83 -21.60 7.70
CA TRP A 227 -17.71 -21.06 8.50
C TRP A 227 -17.10 -19.76 7.94
N ARG A 228 -17.21 -19.53 6.62
CA ARG A 228 -16.84 -18.27 5.92
C ARG A 228 -18.03 -17.36 5.55
N GLY A 229 -19.21 -17.63 6.09
CA GLY A 229 -20.43 -16.87 5.83
C GLY A 229 -21.13 -17.19 4.50
N ALA A 230 -22.40 -16.76 4.41
CA ALA A 230 -23.28 -17.04 3.28
C ALA A 230 -22.81 -16.41 1.95
N HIS A 231 -22.11 -15.27 2.02
CA HIS A 231 -21.57 -14.60 0.85
C HIS A 231 -20.48 -15.45 0.16
N TYR A 232 -19.53 -15.96 0.95
CA TYR A 232 -18.48 -16.85 0.44
C TYR A 232 -19.08 -18.10 -0.19
N ALA A 233 -20.01 -18.77 0.51
CA ALA A 233 -20.69 -19.96 -0.01
C ALA A 233 -21.40 -19.69 -1.36
N ARG A 234 -22.08 -18.55 -1.49
CA ARG A 234 -22.73 -18.14 -2.75
C ARG A 234 -21.70 -17.90 -3.86
N ARG A 235 -20.58 -17.25 -3.56
CA ARG A 235 -19.50 -17.00 -4.53
C ARG A 235 -18.93 -18.30 -5.06
N GLU A 236 -18.60 -19.24 -4.16
CA GLU A 236 -18.05 -20.55 -4.52
C GLU A 236 -19.03 -21.35 -5.39
N ALA A 237 -20.32 -21.37 -5.05
CA ALA A 237 -21.34 -22.04 -5.86
C ALA A 237 -21.43 -21.48 -7.29
N LEU A 238 -21.27 -20.15 -7.46
CA LEU A 238 -21.23 -19.52 -8.79
C LEU A 238 -19.97 -19.90 -9.58
N ARG A 239 -18.80 -19.89 -8.93
CA ARG A 239 -17.52 -20.30 -9.52
C ARG A 239 -17.56 -21.74 -9.98
N GLU A 240 -17.94 -22.65 -9.09
CA GLU A 240 -18.05 -24.09 -9.39
C GLU A 240 -19.08 -24.37 -10.49
N ALA A 241 -20.21 -23.66 -10.53
CA ALA A 241 -21.19 -23.78 -11.61
C ALA A 241 -20.63 -23.36 -12.97
N TRP A 242 -19.85 -22.28 -13.02
CA TRP A 242 -19.20 -21.80 -14.23
C TRP A 242 -18.12 -22.80 -14.70
N MET A 243 -17.25 -23.23 -13.79
CA MET A 243 -16.22 -24.24 -14.04
C MET A 243 -16.82 -25.53 -14.64
N ARG A 244 -17.93 -26.03 -14.08
CA ARG A 244 -18.66 -27.19 -14.63
C ARG A 244 -19.25 -26.94 -16.01
N GLN A 245 -19.67 -25.71 -16.36
CA GLN A 245 -20.09 -25.39 -17.73
C GLN A 245 -18.90 -25.47 -18.70
N CYS A 246 -17.75 -24.88 -18.36
CA CYS A 246 -16.54 -24.95 -19.18
C CYS A 246 -16.05 -26.38 -19.38
N LEU A 247 -16.11 -27.23 -18.36
CA LEU A 247 -15.79 -28.66 -18.49
C LEU A 247 -16.67 -29.36 -19.53
N ARG A 248 -17.99 -29.14 -19.47
CA ARG A 248 -18.94 -29.71 -20.46
C ARG A 248 -18.69 -29.16 -21.86
N GLU A 249 -18.27 -27.91 -22.00
CA GLU A 249 -17.88 -27.32 -23.28
C GLU A 249 -16.63 -27.98 -23.86
N ALA A 250 -15.59 -28.21 -23.04
CA ALA A 250 -14.36 -28.87 -23.48
C ALA A 250 -14.63 -30.30 -23.95
N VAL A 251 -15.45 -31.06 -23.22
CA VAL A 251 -15.89 -32.40 -23.65
C VAL A 251 -16.70 -32.33 -24.95
N ARG A 252 -17.61 -31.36 -25.09
CA ARG A 252 -18.41 -31.17 -26.31
C ARG A 252 -17.56 -30.77 -27.52
N ALA A 253 -16.47 -30.04 -27.30
CA ALA A 253 -15.49 -29.68 -28.33
C ALA A 253 -14.68 -30.88 -28.84
N GLY A 254 -14.82 -32.06 -28.22
CA GLY A 254 -14.23 -33.32 -28.68
C GLY A 254 -12.87 -33.64 -28.06
N HIS A 255 -12.44 -32.89 -27.05
CA HIS A 255 -11.22 -33.19 -26.29
C HIS A 255 -11.37 -34.52 -25.53
N GLN A 256 -10.32 -35.35 -25.55
CA GLN A 256 -10.33 -36.69 -24.97
C GLN A 256 -9.43 -36.82 -23.74
N ARG A 257 -8.47 -35.89 -23.55
CA ARG A 257 -7.52 -35.89 -22.43
C ARG A 257 -7.45 -34.47 -21.87
N ILE A 258 -8.45 -34.11 -21.08
CA ILE A 258 -8.58 -32.79 -20.48
C ILE A 258 -7.87 -32.79 -19.14
N ALA A 259 -6.86 -31.94 -18.97
CA ALA A 259 -6.24 -31.67 -17.67
C ALA A 259 -6.93 -30.47 -17.01
N VAL A 260 -7.39 -30.63 -15.79
CA VAL A 260 -8.04 -29.57 -15.00
C VAL A 260 -7.12 -29.19 -13.86
N VAL A 261 -6.59 -27.97 -13.89
CA VAL A 261 -5.68 -27.42 -12.87
C VAL A 261 -6.45 -26.36 -12.09
N CYS A 262 -6.82 -26.68 -10.85
CA CYS A 262 -7.57 -25.79 -9.97
C CYS A 262 -7.18 -26.00 -8.51
N GLY A 263 -7.51 -25.02 -7.66
CA GLY A 263 -7.45 -25.11 -6.22
C GLY A 263 -8.08 -26.42 -5.75
N ALA A 264 -7.35 -27.16 -4.91
CA ALA A 264 -7.73 -28.48 -4.45
C ALA A 264 -9.16 -28.53 -3.85
N TRP A 265 -9.59 -27.42 -3.24
CA TRP A 265 -10.93 -27.22 -2.71
C TRP A 265 -12.06 -27.44 -3.72
N HIS A 266 -11.85 -27.10 -4.99
CA HIS A 266 -12.88 -27.21 -6.03
C HIS A 266 -13.01 -28.63 -6.60
N VAL A 267 -11.99 -29.48 -6.49
CA VAL A 267 -11.95 -30.79 -7.14
C VAL A 267 -13.18 -31.65 -6.82
N PRO A 268 -13.60 -31.83 -5.55
CA PRO A 268 -14.77 -32.65 -5.24
C PRO A 268 -16.06 -32.09 -5.88
N ALA A 269 -16.24 -30.76 -5.86
CA ALA A 269 -17.41 -30.10 -6.43
C ALA A 269 -17.49 -30.18 -7.96
N LEU A 270 -16.34 -30.28 -8.63
CA LEU A 270 -16.28 -30.48 -10.09
C LEU A 270 -16.55 -31.93 -10.50
N GLN A 271 -16.33 -32.89 -9.60
CA GLN A 271 -16.62 -34.31 -9.79
C GLN A 271 -18.08 -34.67 -9.47
N GLU A 272 -18.79 -33.81 -8.73
CA GLU A 272 -20.21 -34.02 -8.40
C GLU A 272 -21.12 -34.06 -9.65
N SER A 273 -22.14 -34.93 -9.57
CA SER A 273 -23.13 -35.10 -10.62
C SER A 273 -24.21 -34.00 -10.59
N VAL A 274 -23.82 -32.77 -10.94
CA VAL A 274 -24.74 -31.62 -11.06
C VAL A 274 -25.28 -31.51 -12.49
N THR A 275 -26.57 -31.22 -12.63
CA THR A 275 -27.20 -31.06 -13.96
C THR A 275 -26.86 -29.71 -14.61
N ALA A 276 -26.70 -29.68 -15.93
CA ALA A 276 -26.46 -28.43 -16.66
C ALA A 276 -27.56 -27.37 -16.45
N LYS A 277 -28.80 -27.81 -16.18
CA LYS A 277 -29.94 -26.92 -15.88
C LYS A 277 -29.77 -26.23 -14.52
N ALA A 278 -29.23 -26.91 -13.51
CA ALA A 278 -28.99 -26.34 -12.19
C ALA A 278 -27.90 -25.26 -12.25
N ASP A 279 -26.76 -25.56 -12.87
CA ASP A 279 -25.68 -24.57 -13.04
C ASP A 279 -26.17 -23.35 -13.86
N SER A 280 -26.93 -23.58 -14.93
CA SER A 280 -27.51 -22.50 -15.74
C SER A 280 -28.49 -21.64 -14.96
N ALA A 281 -29.18 -22.19 -13.95
CA ALA A 281 -30.10 -21.42 -13.11
C ALA A 281 -29.35 -20.49 -12.15
N LEU A 282 -28.21 -20.95 -11.59
CA LEU A 282 -27.35 -20.14 -10.72
C LEU A 282 -26.72 -18.95 -11.45
N LEU A 283 -26.27 -19.17 -12.69
CA LEU A 283 -25.55 -18.17 -13.48
C LEU A 283 -26.48 -17.20 -14.23
N LYS A 284 -27.79 -17.43 -14.21
CA LYS A 284 -28.75 -16.63 -14.97
C LYS A 284 -28.97 -15.27 -14.30
N GLY A 285 -28.82 -14.20 -15.09
CA GLY A 285 -29.16 -12.85 -14.66
C GLY A 285 -28.11 -12.16 -13.79
N LEU A 286 -26.87 -12.67 -13.76
CA LEU A 286 -25.77 -12.02 -13.05
C LEU A 286 -25.48 -10.62 -13.64
N PRO A 287 -25.21 -9.61 -12.79
CA PRO A 287 -24.86 -8.26 -13.23
C PRO A 287 -23.50 -8.27 -13.96
N LYS A 288 -23.23 -7.23 -14.75
CA LYS A 288 -22.02 -7.13 -15.58
C LYS A 288 -21.36 -5.76 -15.46
N ALA A 289 -20.04 -5.76 -15.33
CA ALA A 289 -19.19 -4.58 -15.42
C ALA A 289 -18.25 -4.67 -16.64
N LYS A 290 -17.83 -3.53 -17.20
CA LYS A 290 -16.80 -3.52 -18.24
C LYS A 290 -15.44 -3.65 -17.60
N VAL A 291 -14.71 -4.71 -17.92
CA VAL A 291 -13.39 -5.00 -17.36
C VAL A 291 -12.32 -5.07 -18.44
N GLN A 292 -11.07 -4.89 -18.03
CA GLN A 292 -9.88 -5.04 -18.86
C GLN A 292 -8.80 -5.81 -18.09
N ALA A 293 -8.02 -6.62 -18.81
CA ALA A 293 -6.90 -7.38 -18.24
C ALA A 293 -5.55 -6.90 -18.80
N THR A 294 -4.51 -6.90 -17.97
CA THR A 294 -3.12 -6.62 -18.35
C THR A 294 -2.13 -7.35 -17.43
N TRP A 295 -0.86 -7.42 -17.82
CA TRP A 295 0.22 -7.91 -16.94
C TRP A 295 0.77 -6.78 -16.09
N ALA A 296 0.90 -7.01 -14.78
CA ALA A 296 1.52 -6.11 -13.82
C ALA A 296 2.72 -6.79 -13.13
N PRO A 297 3.83 -6.06 -12.87
CA PRO A 297 4.86 -6.54 -11.97
C PRO A 297 4.29 -6.85 -10.59
N TRP A 298 4.71 -7.96 -9.99
CA TRP A 298 4.34 -8.34 -8.63
C TRP A 298 5.59 -8.48 -7.77
N THR A 299 5.41 -8.66 -6.46
CA THR A 299 6.53 -8.89 -5.53
C THR A 299 6.30 -10.15 -4.73
N TYR A 300 7.37 -10.74 -4.19
CA TYR A 300 7.22 -11.81 -3.19
C TYR A 300 6.52 -11.33 -1.92
N ARG A 301 6.74 -10.08 -1.50
CA ARG A 301 6.04 -9.51 -0.34
C ARG A 301 4.54 -9.47 -0.53
N ASN A 302 4.05 -9.11 -1.72
CA ASN A 302 2.62 -9.14 -2.04
C ASN A 302 2.11 -10.55 -2.40
N LEU A 303 3.01 -11.52 -2.61
CA LEU A 303 2.65 -12.94 -2.71
C LEU A 303 2.46 -13.56 -1.33
N ALA A 304 3.03 -12.93 -0.30
CA ALA A 304 3.00 -13.45 1.05
C ALA A 304 1.59 -13.33 1.64
N SER A 305 1.15 -14.35 2.38
CA SER A 305 -0.15 -14.29 3.07
C SER A 305 -0.24 -13.11 4.04
N SER A 306 0.90 -12.67 4.60
CA SER A 306 1.00 -11.50 5.49
C SER A 306 0.64 -10.16 4.83
N SER A 307 0.63 -10.07 3.49
CA SER A 307 0.11 -8.89 2.79
C SER A 307 -1.42 -8.88 2.68
N GLY A 308 -2.10 -9.88 3.26
CA GLY A 308 -3.54 -10.09 3.13
C GLY A 308 -3.95 -10.75 1.82
N TYR A 309 -3.01 -11.32 1.05
CA TYR A 309 -3.34 -12.10 -0.15
C TYR A 309 -3.82 -13.50 0.26
N GLY A 310 -5.10 -13.79 -0.02
CA GLY A 310 -5.79 -14.99 0.44
C GLY A 310 -5.20 -16.33 0.04
N ALA A 311 -4.81 -16.45 -1.23
CA ALA A 311 -4.11 -17.63 -1.76
C ALA A 311 -2.59 -17.53 -1.59
N GLY A 312 -2.12 -16.56 -0.79
CA GLY A 312 -0.71 -16.31 -0.56
C GLY A 312 -0.01 -17.43 0.17
N VAL A 313 1.32 -17.36 0.14
CA VAL A 313 2.20 -18.34 0.80
C VAL A 313 2.97 -17.67 1.91
N THR A 314 3.30 -18.40 2.98
CA THR A 314 4.03 -17.78 4.10
C THR A 314 5.46 -17.41 3.72
N SER A 315 6.09 -18.23 2.87
CA SER A 315 7.54 -18.18 2.62
C SER A 315 7.91 -18.20 1.12
N PRO A 316 7.51 -17.20 0.31
CA PRO A 316 7.79 -17.15 -1.13
C PRO A 316 9.27 -17.38 -1.50
N GLY A 317 10.19 -16.77 -0.76
CA GLY A 317 11.63 -16.87 -1.03
C GLY A 317 12.22 -18.24 -0.68
N TRP A 318 11.65 -18.93 0.32
CA TRP A 318 11.93 -20.35 0.59
C TRP A 318 11.41 -21.24 -0.54
N TYR A 319 10.19 -21.02 -1.02
CA TYR A 319 9.63 -21.82 -2.11
C TYR A 319 10.40 -21.64 -3.43
N ALA A 320 10.83 -20.41 -3.71
CA ALA A 320 11.74 -20.13 -4.82
C ALA A 320 13.04 -20.95 -4.69
N HIS A 321 13.60 -21.05 -3.47
CA HIS A 321 14.77 -21.88 -3.20
C HIS A 321 14.51 -23.37 -3.47
N LEU A 322 13.39 -23.89 -2.97
CA LEU A 322 12.98 -25.28 -3.18
C LEU A 322 12.84 -25.61 -4.67
N TRP A 323 12.21 -24.73 -5.43
CA TRP A 323 12.03 -24.85 -6.87
C TRP A 323 13.37 -24.86 -7.62
N GLN A 324 14.23 -23.88 -7.35
CA GLN A 324 15.51 -23.73 -8.04
C GLN A 324 16.48 -24.88 -7.75
N CYS A 325 16.47 -25.43 -6.53
CA CYS A 325 17.30 -26.58 -6.17
C CYS A 325 16.85 -27.89 -6.83
N SER A 326 15.57 -27.98 -7.20
CA SER A 326 14.99 -29.17 -7.81
C SER A 326 14.90 -29.09 -9.35
N ALA A 327 15.29 -27.96 -9.96
CA ALA A 327 15.17 -27.74 -11.40
C ALA A 327 16.14 -28.63 -12.23
N PRO A 328 15.64 -29.39 -13.23
CA PRO A 328 16.48 -30.25 -14.06
C PRO A 328 17.51 -29.42 -14.85
N GLY A 329 18.79 -29.79 -14.75
CA GLY A 329 19.91 -29.16 -15.48
C GLY A 329 20.75 -28.16 -14.68
N LYS A 330 20.32 -27.71 -13.49
CA LYS A 330 21.15 -26.91 -12.56
C LYS A 330 21.72 -27.70 -11.40
N ALA A 331 21.16 -28.87 -11.09
CA ALA A 331 21.81 -29.83 -10.21
C ALA A 331 23.09 -30.32 -10.91
N GLN A 332 24.26 -29.81 -10.50
CA GLN A 332 25.48 -30.59 -10.67
C GLN A 332 25.17 -31.98 -10.11
N ALA A 333 25.32 -33.02 -10.93
CA ALA A 333 25.15 -34.39 -10.47
C ALA A 333 25.90 -34.49 -9.14
N PRO A 334 25.21 -34.75 -8.01
CA PRO A 334 25.86 -34.71 -6.72
C PRO A 334 27.08 -35.62 -6.82
N ALA A 335 28.24 -35.15 -6.36
CA ALA A 335 29.32 -36.08 -6.06
C ALA A 335 28.68 -37.22 -5.25
N ALA A 336 28.94 -38.48 -5.63
CA ALA A 336 28.20 -39.67 -5.18
C ALA A 336 28.06 -39.85 -3.65
N THR A 337 28.65 -38.94 -2.86
CA THR A 337 28.73 -38.89 -1.41
C THR A 337 27.80 -37.89 -0.70
N VAL A 338 27.15 -36.93 -1.38
CA VAL A 338 26.30 -35.91 -0.70
C VAL A 338 24.85 -35.98 -1.16
N SER A 339 23.91 -36.00 -0.21
CA SER A 339 22.48 -36.07 -0.52
C SER A 339 21.96 -34.76 -1.13
N ALA A 340 20.92 -34.84 -1.98
CA ALA A 340 20.26 -33.65 -2.53
C ALA A 340 19.63 -32.77 -1.43
N SER A 341 19.18 -33.38 -0.33
CA SER A 341 18.68 -32.67 0.86
C SER A 341 19.77 -31.81 1.49
N THR A 342 20.96 -32.38 1.72
CA THR A 342 22.10 -31.67 2.31
C THR A 342 22.52 -30.47 1.46
N LEU A 343 22.54 -30.61 0.13
CA LEU A 343 22.86 -29.51 -0.78
C LEU A 343 21.81 -28.39 -0.72
N ARG A 344 20.53 -28.75 -0.62
CA ARG A 344 19.42 -27.79 -0.46
C ARG A 344 19.55 -27.00 0.85
N THR A 345 19.80 -27.70 1.96
CA THR A 345 20.03 -27.10 3.28
C THR A 345 21.23 -26.17 3.28
N ALA A 346 22.39 -26.65 2.82
CA ALA A 346 23.62 -25.85 2.76
C ALA A 346 23.46 -24.64 1.83
N GLY A 347 22.74 -24.79 0.72
CA GLY A 347 22.44 -23.70 -0.21
C GLY A 347 21.61 -22.59 0.44
N TRP A 348 20.60 -22.94 1.24
CA TRP A 348 19.81 -21.97 1.99
C TRP A 348 20.64 -21.23 3.04
N LEU A 349 21.37 -21.97 3.87
CA LEU A 349 22.24 -21.41 4.92
C LEU A 349 23.35 -20.54 4.32
N THR A 350 23.81 -20.83 3.10
CA THR A 350 24.75 -19.96 2.38
C THR A 350 24.12 -18.63 1.99
N ARG A 351 22.85 -18.62 1.55
CA ARG A 351 22.11 -17.37 1.29
C ARG A 351 21.94 -16.56 2.57
N VAL A 352 21.59 -17.21 3.67
CA VAL A 352 21.53 -16.58 5.01
C VAL A 352 22.88 -15.94 5.37
N ALA A 353 23.98 -16.67 5.20
CA ALA A 353 25.31 -16.14 5.51
C ALA A 353 25.67 -14.92 4.64
N HIS A 354 25.28 -14.88 3.36
CA HIS A 354 25.47 -13.71 2.51
C HIS A 354 24.63 -12.51 2.98
N LEU A 355 23.35 -12.71 3.28
CA LEU A 355 22.48 -11.64 3.77
C LEU A 355 23.04 -11.00 5.05
N LEU A 356 23.49 -11.84 5.99
CA LEU A 356 24.06 -11.35 7.25
C LEU A 356 25.34 -10.55 7.00
N ARG A 357 26.26 -11.06 6.17
CA ARG A 357 27.50 -10.35 5.82
C ARG A 357 27.24 -9.02 5.10
N ASP A 358 26.24 -8.96 4.23
CA ASP A 358 25.83 -7.72 3.54
C ASP A 358 25.28 -6.65 4.52
N LYS A 359 24.91 -7.08 5.74
CA LYS A 359 24.47 -6.22 6.85
C LYS A 359 25.53 -6.06 7.92
N ASP A 360 26.79 -6.34 7.58
CA ASP A 360 27.95 -6.28 8.47
C ASP A 360 27.83 -7.21 9.71
N LEU A 361 27.08 -8.32 9.58
CA LEU A 361 26.96 -9.37 10.60
C LEU A 361 27.83 -10.58 10.23
N ASP A 362 28.63 -11.04 11.19
CA ASP A 362 29.57 -12.14 10.98
C ASP A 362 28.85 -13.50 10.82
N CYS A 363 29.12 -14.18 9.70
CA CYS A 363 28.69 -15.56 9.50
C CYS A 363 29.79 -16.35 8.78
N SER A 364 30.42 -17.34 9.43
CA SER A 364 31.52 -18.11 8.85
C SER A 364 31.04 -19.39 8.16
N SER A 365 31.90 -20.02 7.35
CA SER A 365 31.59 -21.36 6.80
C SER A 365 31.45 -22.44 7.88
N ALA A 366 32.09 -22.26 9.04
CA ALA A 366 31.93 -23.17 10.17
C ALA A 366 30.49 -23.13 10.72
N HIS A 367 29.88 -21.94 10.78
CA HIS A 367 28.47 -21.81 11.16
C HIS A 367 27.56 -22.56 10.19
N ILE A 368 27.81 -22.45 8.88
CA ILE A 368 27.00 -23.14 7.86
C ILE A 368 27.09 -24.67 8.02
N ILE A 369 28.30 -25.21 8.23
CA ILE A 369 28.51 -26.65 8.41
C ILE A 369 27.77 -27.15 9.65
N GLU A 370 27.89 -26.44 10.78
CA GLU A 370 27.27 -26.86 12.03
C GLU A 370 25.74 -26.68 12.00
N ALA A 371 25.24 -25.58 11.44
CA ALA A 371 23.81 -25.37 11.24
C ALA A 371 23.19 -26.42 10.30
N THR A 372 23.92 -26.86 9.27
CA THR A 372 23.48 -27.95 8.38
C THR A 372 23.31 -29.25 9.17
N ARG A 373 24.32 -29.63 9.97
CA ARG A 373 24.27 -30.84 10.80
C ARG A 373 23.16 -30.80 11.84
N LEU A 374 22.96 -29.64 12.47
CA LEU A 374 21.90 -29.45 13.45
C LEU A 374 20.52 -29.59 12.79
N ALA A 375 20.30 -28.92 11.65
CA ALA A 375 19.03 -29.03 10.91
C ALA A 375 18.73 -30.48 10.49
N GLU A 376 19.73 -31.23 10.01
CA GLU A 376 19.59 -32.66 9.69
C GLU A 376 19.30 -33.52 10.93
N SER A 377 19.94 -33.22 12.05
CA SER A 377 19.69 -33.92 13.32
C SER A 377 18.28 -33.64 13.85
N LEU A 378 17.81 -32.40 13.76
CA LEU A 378 16.44 -32.01 14.14
C LEU A 378 15.41 -32.71 13.26
N ALA A 379 15.63 -32.76 11.94
CA ALA A 379 14.76 -33.47 11.01
C ALA A 379 14.69 -34.96 11.37
N ALA A 380 15.84 -35.60 11.62
CA ALA A 380 15.90 -37.01 12.02
C ALA A 380 15.18 -37.28 13.36
N LEU A 381 15.34 -36.41 14.35
CA LEU A 381 14.65 -36.52 15.65
C LEU A 381 13.12 -36.41 15.50
N ARG A 382 12.65 -35.63 14.52
CA ARG A 382 11.23 -35.45 14.20
C ARG A 382 10.69 -36.54 13.26
N GLY A 383 11.51 -37.53 12.89
CA GLY A 383 11.12 -38.60 11.96
C GLY A 383 10.96 -38.14 10.51
N GLN A 384 11.62 -37.03 10.14
CA GLN A 384 11.44 -36.37 8.85
C GLN A 384 12.55 -36.76 7.86
N PRO A 385 12.23 -36.91 6.57
CA PRO A 385 13.19 -37.35 5.56
C PRO A 385 14.24 -36.27 5.20
N SER A 386 13.93 -35.00 5.45
CA SER A 386 14.79 -33.85 5.16
C SER A 386 14.44 -32.64 6.04
N PRO A 387 15.39 -31.72 6.31
CA PRO A 387 15.09 -30.46 7.00
C PRO A 387 14.16 -29.56 6.18
N GLY A 388 13.08 -29.10 6.81
CA GLY A 388 12.22 -28.04 6.32
C GLY A 388 12.64 -26.67 6.88
N LEU A 389 11.83 -25.64 6.64
CA LEU A 389 12.12 -24.27 7.08
C LEU A 389 12.20 -24.15 8.62
N GLU A 390 11.37 -24.87 9.36
CA GLU A 390 11.38 -24.87 10.83
C GLU A 390 12.71 -25.36 11.40
N GLU A 391 13.19 -26.53 10.94
CA GLU A 391 14.49 -27.08 11.38
C GLU A 391 15.64 -26.14 11.01
N LEU A 392 15.55 -25.46 9.86
CA LEU A 392 16.54 -24.48 9.44
C LEU A 392 16.51 -23.24 10.35
N ASN A 393 15.33 -22.71 10.67
CA ASN A 393 15.19 -21.54 11.53
C ASN A 393 15.68 -21.82 12.96
N GLU A 394 15.39 -23.01 13.50
CA GLU A 394 15.94 -23.43 14.79
C GLU A 394 17.47 -23.58 14.74
N ALA A 395 18.00 -24.14 13.66
CA ALA A 395 19.45 -24.26 13.48
C ALA A 395 20.13 -22.89 13.30
N ILE A 396 19.51 -21.98 12.55
CA ILE A 396 19.97 -20.59 12.37
C ILE A 396 19.96 -19.87 13.72
N SER A 397 18.83 -19.91 14.43
CA SER A 397 18.70 -19.28 15.74
C SER A 397 19.77 -19.78 16.70
N THR A 398 20.00 -21.10 16.75
CA THR A 398 20.95 -21.72 17.67
C THR A 398 22.42 -21.45 17.31
N VAL A 399 22.80 -21.66 16.05
CA VAL A 399 24.21 -21.68 15.61
C VAL A 399 24.68 -20.34 15.09
N ILE A 400 23.82 -19.60 14.39
CA ILE A 400 24.19 -18.36 13.71
C ILE A 400 23.84 -17.16 14.57
N CYS A 401 22.61 -17.11 15.09
CA CYS A 401 22.13 -15.98 15.89
C CYS A 401 22.41 -16.14 17.39
N MET A 402 22.99 -17.27 17.83
CA MET A 402 23.33 -17.54 19.23
C MET A 402 22.15 -17.36 20.22
N GLY A 403 20.94 -17.70 19.76
CA GLY A 403 19.67 -17.58 20.50
C GLY A 403 18.96 -16.23 20.35
N GLU A 404 19.51 -15.29 19.59
CA GLU A 404 18.90 -13.97 19.38
C GLU A 404 17.88 -14.00 18.23
N THR A 405 16.61 -13.69 18.53
CA THR A 405 15.52 -13.73 17.54
C THR A 405 15.45 -12.49 16.64
N ALA A 406 16.11 -11.38 17.01
CA ALA A 406 16.10 -10.16 16.20
C ALA A 406 16.78 -10.34 14.83
N ALA A 407 17.90 -11.06 14.79
CA ALA A 407 18.59 -11.39 13.54
C ALA A 407 17.77 -12.36 12.65
N LEU A 408 16.88 -13.16 13.25
CA LEU A 408 15.98 -14.02 12.48
C LEU A 408 14.95 -13.21 11.68
N ARG A 409 14.43 -12.11 12.25
CA ARG A 409 13.51 -11.21 11.53
C ARG A 409 14.13 -10.62 10.25
N LEU A 410 15.41 -10.27 10.31
CA LEU A 410 16.16 -9.80 9.13
C LEU A 410 16.18 -10.88 8.02
N ILE A 411 16.34 -12.15 8.40
CA ILE A 411 16.34 -13.30 7.48
C ILE A 411 14.94 -13.55 6.96
N GLU A 412 13.92 -13.46 7.82
CA GLU A 412 12.51 -13.60 7.44
C GLU A 412 12.14 -12.56 6.37
N ASP A 413 12.40 -11.28 6.63
CA ASP A 413 12.11 -10.19 5.70
C ASP A 413 12.90 -10.31 4.39
N GLY A 414 14.23 -10.49 4.50
CA GLY A 414 15.14 -10.40 3.36
C GLY A 414 15.24 -11.66 2.50
N LEU A 415 14.94 -12.84 3.04
CA LEU A 415 15.12 -14.12 2.34
C LEU A 415 13.89 -15.04 2.38
N THR A 416 13.24 -15.21 3.54
CA THR A 416 12.08 -16.13 3.65
C THR A 416 10.89 -15.60 2.85
N VAL A 417 10.57 -14.31 3.03
CA VAL A 417 9.66 -13.57 2.15
C VAL A 417 10.41 -13.11 0.92
N GLY A 418 11.42 -12.24 1.12
CA GLY A 418 12.29 -11.71 0.07
C GLY A 418 11.70 -10.53 -0.70
N ASP A 419 12.59 -9.73 -1.29
CA ASP A 419 12.25 -8.48 -1.99
C ASP A 419 12.33 -8.62 -3.52
N VAL A 420 11.98 -9.79 -4.06
CA VAL A 420 12.01 -10.03 -5.50
C VAL A 420 10.83 -9.31 -6.17
N LEU A 421 11.15 -8.48 -7.17
CA LEU A 421 10.19 -7.80 -8.06
C LEU A 421 10.27 -8.44 -9.45
N GLY A 422 9.13 -8.85 -10.01
CA GLY A 422 9.10 -9.38 -11.36
C GLY A 422 9.18 -8.30 -12.44
N CYS A 423 9.14 -8.73 -13.70
CA CYS A 423 9.31 -7.89 -14.86
C CYS A 423 8.24 -8.23 -15.89
N VAL A 424 7.65 -7.19 -16.48
CA VAL A 424 6.70 -7.32 -17.59
C VAL A 424 7.31 -6.73 -18.87
N PRO A 425 7.02 -7.31 -20.05
CA PRO A 425 7.48 -6.77 -21.33
C PRO A 425 6.96 -5.36 -21.62
N ALA A 426 7.70 -4.58 -22.42
CA ALA A 426 7.30 -3.22 -22.79
C ALA A 426 6.14 -3.14 -23.82
N ASP A 427 5.83 -4.25 -24.50
CA ASP A 427 4.74 -4.37 -25.48
C ASP A 427 3.39 -4.73 -24.83
N VAL A 428 3.36 -4.97 -23.51
CA VAL A 428 2.11 -5.11 -22.75
C VAL A 428 1.24 -3.85 -22.97
N PRO A 429 -0.09 -4.00 -23.15
CA PRO A 429 -1.01 -2.87 -23.20
C PRO A 429 -0.91 -2.04 -21.92
N GLN A 430 -0.31 -0.85 -22.05
CA GLN A 430 -0.10 0.11 -20.97
C GLN A 430 -0.84 1.41 -21.27
N VAL A 431 -1.34 2.06 -20.22
CA VAL A 431 -1.86 3.42 -20.32
C VAL A 431 -0.72 4.40 -20.63
N PRO A 432 -0.96 5.50 -21.37
CA PRO A 432 0.09 6.46 -21.74
C PRO A 432 0.90 6.98 -20.54
N LEU A 433 0.24 7.22 -19.40
CA LEU A 433 0.88 7.70 -18.17
C LEU A 433 1.93 6.71 -17.63
N GLN A 434 1.67 5.40 -17.73
CA GLN A 434 2.63 4.37 -17.30
C GLN A 434 3.91 4.42 -18.13
N ARG A 435 3.79 4.61 -19.45
CA ARG A 435 4.95 4.74 -20.35
C ARG A 435 5.79 5.96 -20.03
N ASP A 436 5.15 7.09 -19.71
CA ASP A 436 5.86 8.31 -19.29
C ASP A 436 6.60 8.08 -17.96
N ILE A 437 5.98 7.42 -16.98
CA ILE A 437 6.62 7.06 -15.71
C ILE A 437 7.86 6.18 -15.95
N GLU A 438 7.75 5.12 -16.76
CA GLU A 438 8.89 4.24 -17.06
C GLU A 438 10.02 4.98 -17.80
N GLN A 439 9.69 5.94 -18.66
CA GLN A 439 10.67 6.81 -19.32
C GLN A 439 11.38 7.74 -18.32
N GLN A 440 10.63 8.34 -17.39
CA GLN A 440 11.19 9.17 -16.32
C GLN A 440 12.07 8.36 -15.36
N GLN A 441 11.65 7.15 -15.00
CA GLN A 441 12.45 6.20 -14.21
C GLN A 441 13.82 5.93 -14.82
N LYS A 442 13.86 5.62 -16.12
CA LYS A 442 15.09 5.40 -16.88
C LYS A 442 15.97 6.66 -16.94
N THR A 443 15.35 7.81 -17.21
CA THR A 443 16.05 9.10 -17.34
C THR A 443 16.67 9.55 -16.01
N LEU A 444 15.92 9.43 -14.92
CA LEU A 444 16.32 9.85 -13.56
C LEU A 444 17.15 8.79 -12.82
N ARG A 445 17.33 7.60 -13.44
CA ARG A 445 18.01 6.44 -12.86
C ARG A 445 17.37 6.00 -11.53
N LEU A 446 16.04 6.10 -11.46
CA LEU A 446 15.24 5.61 -10.34
C LEU A 446 14.72 4.22 -10.72
N LYS A 447 15.32 3.19 -10.13
CA LYS A 447 14.90 1.81 -10.37
C LYS A 447 13.77 1.44 -9.41
N PRO A 448 12.65 0.86 -9.90
CA PRO A 448 11.64 0.29 -9.02
C PRO A 448 12.22 -0.94 -8.30
N GLU A 449 12.15 -0.95 -6.98
CA GLU A 449 12.66 -2.00 -6.11
C GLU A 449 11.61 -2.28 -5.04
N ALA A 450 11.32 -3.56 -4.75
CA ALA A 450 10.39 -3.95 -3.69
C ALA A 450 10.97 -3.71 -2.29
N ALA A 451 12.31 -3.69 -2.19
CA ALA A 451 13.03 -3.35 -0.98
C ALA A 451 12.95 -1.85 -0.70
N THR A 452 12.75 -1.52 0.57
CA THR A 452 12.74 -0.14 1.04
C THR A 452 14.12 0.49 0.95
N LYS A 453 14.22 1.65 0.29
CA LYS A 453 15.49 2.35 0.06
C LYS A 453 15.43 3.80 0.49
N LEU A 454 16.41 4.21 1.29
CA LEU A 454 16.60 5.63 1.62
C LEU A 454 17.38 6.33 0.50
N LEU A 455 16.78 7.35 -0.10
CA LEU A 455 17.36 8.19 -1.13
C LEU A 455 17.57 9.60 -0.57
N ALA A 456 18.83 9.97 -0.33
CA ALA A 456 19.20 11.33 0.02
C ALA A 456 19.51 12.15 -1.24
N LEU A 457 18.78 13.24 -1.43
CA LEU A 457 18.88 14.15 -2.57
C LEU A 457 19.58 15.45 -2.15
N ASP A 458 20.50 15.95 -2.98
CA ASP A 458 21.06 17.29 -2.87
C ASP A 458 20.47 18.18 -3.97
N LEU A 459 19.55 19.06 -3.60
CA LEU A 459 18.74 19.87 -4.53
C LEU A 459 19.56 20.86 -5.38
N ARG A 460 20.85 21.02 -5.11
CA ARG A 460 21.76 21.83 -5.94
C ARG A 460 22.25 21.10 -7.19
N LYS A 461 22.04 19.78 -7.26
CA LYS A 461 22.39 18.97 -8.44
C LYS A 461 21.15 18.80 -9.29
N ASP A 462 21.24 19.12 -10.58
CA ASP A 462 20.10 19.07 -11.51
C ASP A 462 19.39 17.71 -11.53
N ILE A 463 20.14 16.60 -11.44
CA ILE A 463 19.56 15.26 -11.41
C ILE A 463 18.77 14.97 -10.12
N ASP A 464 19.24 15.46 -8.97
CA ASP A 464 18.59 15.25 -7.68
C ASP A 464 17.38 16.17 -7.53
N LEU A 465 17.47 17.39 -8.08
CA LEU A 465 16.33 18.31 -8.21
C LEU A 465 15.24 17.70 -9.10
N ALA A 466 15.59 17.15 -10.26
CA ALA A 466 14.64 16.48 -11.15
C ALA A 466 13.99 15.25 -10.50
N ARG A 467 14.73 14.50 -9.67
CA ARG A 467 14.18 13.40 -8.86
C ARG A 467 13.16 13.90 -7.83
N SER A 468 13.47 14.98 -7.13
CA SER A 468 12.56 15.63 -6.18
C SER A 468 11.26 16.03 -6.87
N HIS A 469 11.34 16.76 -8.00
CA HIS A 469 10.16 17.17 -8.77
C HIS A 469 9.30 15.98 -9.22
N PHE A 470 9.95 14.93 -9.72
CA PHE A 470 9.24 13.74 -10.15
C PHE A 470 8.51 13.03 -9.00
N LEU A 471 9.15 12.86 -7.84
CA LEU A 471 8.53 12.25 -6.66
C LEU A 471 7.37 13.10 -6.11
N HIS A 472 7.51 14.42 -6.08
CA HIS A 472 6.42 15.33 -5.72
C HIS A 472 5.24 15.24 -6.68
N ARG A 473 5.48 15.17 -8.01
CA ARG A 473 4.41 14.98 -8.99
C ARG A 473 3.66 13.66 -8.79
N LEU A 474 4.37 12.57 -8.50
CA LEU A 474 3.74 11.28 -8.19
C LEU A 474 2.89 11.35 -6.91
N ARG A 475 3.36 12.04 -5.87
CA ARG A 475 2.59 12.26 -4.64
C ARG A 475 1.29 13.04 -4.90
N LEU A 476 1.32 14.06 -5.76
CA LEU A 476 0.10 14.79 -6.17
C LEU A 476 -0.92 13.91 -6.89
N LEU A 477 -0.45 12.87 -7.58
CA LEU A 477 -1.29 11.88 -8.24
C LEU A 477 -1.80 10.78 -7.29
N GLY A 478 -1.43 10.80 -6.00
CA GLY A 478 -1.71 9.70 -5.08
C GLY A 478 -0.89 8.44 -5.35
N ILE A 479 0.20 8.55 -6.14
CA ILE A 479 1.13 7.45 -6.42
C ILE A 479 2.26 7.52 -5.39
N ALA A 480 2.06 6.87 -4.24
CA ALA A 480 2.96 6.86 -3.09
C ALA A 480 4.22 5.97 -3.31
N TRP A 481 4.95 6.17 -4.42
CA TRP A 481 6.23 5.46 -4.63
C TRP A 481 7.33 5.93 -3.65
N GLY A 482 7.23 7.17 -3.18
CA GLY A 482 8.18 7.74 -2.23
C GLY A 482 7.52 8.60 -1.17
N GLU A 483 7.95 8.41 0.07
CA GLU A 483 7.56 9.25 1.21
C GLU A 483 8.75 10.07 1.72
N LEU A 484 8.49 11.27 2.24
CA LEU A 484 9.52 12.09 2.87
C LEU A 484 9.87 11.49 4.24
N ALA A 485 11.14 11.12 4.43
CA ALA A 485 11.60 10.52 5.68
C ALA A 485 11.52 11.53 6.85
N ARG A 486 10.98 11.09 7.99
CA ARG A 486 10.72 11.95 9.18
C ARG A 486 11.98 12.62 9.75
N ASP A 487 13.17 12.02 9.57
CA ASP A 487 14.46 12.60 9.99
C ASP A 487 14.86 13.88 9.23
N ALA A 488 14.16 14.23 8.15
CA ALA A 488 14.37 15.49 7.43
C ALA A 488 14.04 16.74 8.26
N GLN A 489 13.15 16.66 9.26
CA GLN A 489 12.78 17.82 10.07
C GLN A 489 13.87 18.24 11.08
N ARG A 490 14.80 17.34 11.47
CA ARG A 490 15.87 17.66 12.43
C ARG A 490 17.17 18.16 11.78
N ASN A 491 17.43 17.83 10.52
CA ASN A 491 18.61 18.31 9.78
C ASN A 491 18.25 19.53 8.92
N ARG A 492 18.35 20.73 9.52
CA ARG A 492 18.05 22.06 8.97
C ARG A 492 18.97 22.51 7.81
N GLY A 493 19.09 21.72 6.75
CA GLY A 493 19.68 22.16 5.48
C GLY A 493 18.59 22.32 4.42
N THR A 494 18.38 23.55 3.92
CA THR A 494 17.36 23.86 2.88
C THR A 494 17.59 23.19 1.52
N PHE A 495 18.67 22.42 1.37
CA PHE A 495 19.14 21.81 0.13
C PHE A 495 19.13 20.28 0.16
N ARG A 496 18.67 19.64 1.25
CA ARG A 496 18.64 18.18 1.38
C ARG A 496 17.23 17.68 1.59
N GLU A 497 16.86 16.68 0.81
CA GLU A 497 15.66 15.89 1.02
C GLU A 497 16.05 14.42 1.21
N SER A 498 15.37 13.75 2.13
CA SER A 498 15.51 12.31 2.33
C SER A 498 14.19 11.65 2.01
N TRP A 499 14.19 10.76 1.03
CA TRP A 499 13.01 10.03 0.58
C TRP A 499 13.16 8.55 0.90
N GLN A 500 12.10 7.92 1.38
CA GLN A 500 11.99 6.49 1.51
C GLN A 500 11.20 5.96 0.31
N LEU A 501 11.85 5.18 -0.55
CA LEU A 501 11.26 4.64 -1.77
C LEU A 501 10.96 3.16 -1.61
N GLN A 502 9.78 2.73 -2.03
CA GLN A 502 9.39 1.32 -2.11
C GLN A 502 8.38 1.13 -3.25
N TRP A 503 8.70 0.26 -4.21
CA TRP A 503 7.74 -0.07 -5.26
C TRP A 503 6.76 -1.13 -4.78
N GLN A 504 5.47 -0.80 -4.83
CA GLN A 504 4.37 -1.69 -4.47
C GLN A 504 3.49 -1.94 -5.71
N PRO A 505 3.01 -3.17 -5.96
CA PRO A 505 2.15 -3.48 -7.11
C PRO A 505 0.88 -2.63 -7.21
N GLU A 506 0.33 -2.22 -6.07
CA GLU A 506 -0.79 -1.29 -5.90
C GLU A 506 -0.60 0.01 -6.71
N LEU A 507 0.66 0.46 -6.84
CA LEU A 507 1.00 1.64 -7.62
C LEU A 507 0.60 1.49 -9.10
N THR A 508 0.55 0.26 -9.64
CA THR A 508 0.08 0.02 -11.01
C THR A 508 -1.37 0.43 -11.18
N VAL A 509 -2.23 0.12 -10.20
CA VAL A 509 -3.64 0.52 -10.20
C VAL A 509 -3.76 2.03 -10.04
N ARG A 510 -3.01 2.63 -9.12
CA ARG A 510 -2.96 4.10 -8.94
C ARG A 510 -2.50 4.84 -10.21
N ILE A 511 -1.59 4.25 -10.98
CA ILE A 511 -1.18 4.80 -12.28
C ILE A 511 -2.32 4.73 -13.31
N ILE A 512 -3.08 3.64 -13.35
CA ILE A 512 -4.24 3.51 -14.25
C ILE A 512 -5.34 4.50 -13.86
N GLU A 513 -5.65 4.65 -12.57
CA GLU A 513 -6.58 5.66 -12.05
C GLU A 513 -6.14 7.07 -12.44
N ALA A 514 -4.88 7.42 -12.18
CA ALA A 514 -4.31 8.73 -12.47
C ALA A 514 -4.27 9.04 -13.98
N SER A 515 -4.34 8.03 -14.86
CA SER A 515 -4.28 8.21 -16.31
C SER A 515 -5.47 9.00 -16.87
N VAL A 516 -6.58 9.07 -16.13
CA VAL A 516 -7.75 9.91 -16.48
C VAL A 516 -7.37 11.40 -16.49
N HIS A 517 -6.39 11.81 -15.70
CA HIS A 517 -5.98 13.21 -15.57
C HIS A 517 -4.97 13.67 -16.64
N GLY A 518 -4.33 12.74 -17.37
CA GLY A 518 -3.39 13.11 -18.43
C GLY A 518 -2.49 11.98 -18.92
N ALA A 519 -1.84 12.20 -20.06
CA ALA A 519 -0.93 11.23 -20.67
C ALA A 519 0.50 11.28 -20.13
N THR A 520 0.89 12.36 -19.45
CA THR A 520 2.22 12.54 -18.83
C THR A 520 2.06 12.92 -17.36
N VAL A 521 3.07 12.62 -16.54
CA VAL A 521 3.06 12.86 -15.09
C VAL A 521 2.85 14.34 -14.77
N ALA A 522 3.48 15.24 -15.53
CA ALA A 522 3.31 16.69 -15.33
C ALA A 522 1.89 17.17 -15.68
N GLN A 523 1.30 16.68 -16.79
CA GLN A 523 -0.07 17.02 -17.18
C GLN A 523 -1.08 16.46 -16.19
N ALA A 524 -0.93 15.20 -15.80
CA ALA A 524 -1.82 14.53 -14.86
C ALA A 524 -1.77 15.22 -13.48
N ALA A 525 -0.58 15.53 -12.97
CA ALA A 525 -0.43 16.24 -11.69
C ALA A 525 -1.05 17.64 -11.74
N THR A 526 -0.88 18.36 -12.86
CA THR A 526 -1.50 19.67 -13.08
C THR A 526 -3.02 19.59 -13.08
N ALA A 527 -3.58 18.62 -13.82
CA ALA A 527 -5.03 18.45 -13.91
C ALA A 527 -5.64 18.01 -12.58
N ARG A 528 -4.97 17.09 -11.85
CA ARG A 528 -5.40 16.62 -10.53
C ARG A 528 -5.43 17.76 -9.50
N LEU A 529 -4.33 18.53 -9.39
CA LEU A 529 -4.25 19.65 -8.46
C LEU A 529 -5.19 20.79 -8.84
N ARG A 530 -5.48 20.99 -10.13
CA ARG A 530 -6.51 21.96 -10.54
C ARG A 530 -7.92 21.47 -10.20
N ALA A 531 -8.20 20.18 -10.37
CA ALA A 531 -9.50 19.60 -10.06
C ALA A 531 -9.84 19.63 -8.57
N SER A 532 -8.84 19.58 -7.68
CA SER A 532 -9.04 19.74 -6.24
C SER A 532 -9.35 21.17 -5.79
N LEU A 533 -9.29 22.15 -6.70
CA LEU A 533 -9.52 23.56 -6.38
C LEU A 533 -10.85 24.02 -6.98
N THR A 534 -11.86 24.16 -6.13
CA THR A 534 -13.19 24.64 -6.48
C THR A 534 -13.31 26.17 -6.32
N PRO A 535 -14.39 26.80 -6.82
CA PRO A 535 -14.68 28.20 -6.56
C PRO A 535 -14.74 28.56 -5.06
N GLU A 536 -15.06 27.59 -4.20
CA GLU A 536 -15.25 27.77 -2.76
C GLU A 536 -14.00 27.49 -1.93
N THR A 537 -12.91 27.01 -2.55
CA THR A 537 -11.66 26.69 -1.85
C THR A 537 -11.12 27.88 -1.03
N PRO A 538 -10.83 27.69 0.26
CA PRO A 538 -10.33 28.76 1.13
C PRO A 538 -8.88 29.13 0.80
N LEU A 539 -8.48 30.37 1.13
CA LEU A 539 -7.14 30.90 0.79
C LEU A 539 -5.96 30.04 1.28
N PRO A 540 -5.99 29.43 2.48
CA PRO A 540 -4.88 28.61 2.96
C PRO A 540 -4.64 27.37 2.10
N GLN A 541 -5.71 26.76 1.57
CA GLN A 541 -5.61 25.60 0.68
C GLN A 541 -5.02 26.01 -0.68
N ILE A 542 -5.37 27.20 -1.20
CA ILE A 542 -4.76 27.74 -2.43
C ILE A 542 -3.26 28.03 -2.19
N ALA A 543 -2.91 28.58 -1.03
CA ALA A 543 -1.51 28.81 -0.65
C ALA A 543 -0.71 27.50 -0.54
N GLN A 544 -1.31 26.44 0.01
CA GLN A 544 -0.69 25.11 0.04
C GLN A 544 -0.54 24.52 -1.37
N ALA A 545 -1.55 24.68 -2.23
CA ALA A 545 -1.48 24.24 -3.62
C ALA A 545 -0.37 24.95 -4.42
N ILE A 546 -0.05 26.21 -4.10
CA ILE A 546 1.10 26.93 -4.68
C ILE A 546 2.41 26.28 -4.24
N ASP A 547 2.56 25.95 -2.95
CA ASP A 547 3.74 25.26 -2.42
C ASP A 547 3.92 23.89 -3.09
N ASP A 548 2.85 23.10 -3.14
CA ASP A 548 2.82 21.80 -3.79
C ASP A 548 3.16 21.86 -5.29
N ALA A 549 2.60 22.82 -6.02
CA ALA A 549 2.89 23.03 -7.44
C ALA A 549 4.34 23.45 -7.69
N LEU A 550 4.97 24.16 -6.76
CA LEU A 550 6.38 24.55 -6.84
C LEU A 550 7.32 23.40 -6.51
N LEU A 551 7.01 22.61 -5.48
CA LEU A 551 7.74 21.38 -5.18
C LEU A 551 7.70 20.41 -6.38
N ALA A 552 6.57 20.36 -7.08
CA ALA A 552 6.34 19.55 -8.27
C ALA A 552 6.78 20.19 -9.60
N ASP A 553 7.38 21.39 -9.61
CA ASP A 553 7.81 22.12 -10.82
C ASP A 553 6.69 22.22 -11.88
N LEU A 554 5.59 22.90 -11.53
CA LEU A 554 4.42 23.13 -12.41
C LEU A 554 4.21 24.63 -12.67
N PRO A 555 5.10 25.30 -13.44
CA PRO A 555 5.18 26.77 -13.48
C PRO A 555 3.90 27.45 -13.99
N GLN A 556 3.25 26.91 -15.02
CA GLN A 556 2.00 27.50 -15.53
C GLN A 556 0.84 27.39 -14.54
N LEU A 557 0.84 26.35 -13.69
CA LEU A 557 -0.15 26.22 -12.63
C LEU A 557 0.13 27.23 -11.51
N VAL A 558 1.40 27.39 -11.12
CA VAL A 558 1.81 28.36 -10.09
C VAL A 558 1.38 29.78 -10.46
N GLU A 559 1.62 30.23 -11.69
CA GLU A 559 1.19 31.56 -12.14
C GLU A 559 -0.33 31.75 -12.02
N ALA A 560 -1.11 30.75 -12.43
CA ALA A 560 -2.56 30.78 -12.33
C ALA A 560 -3.04 30.81 -10.86
N LEU A 561 -2.42 30.00 -9.99
CA LEU A 561 -2.77 29.95 -8.57
C LEU A 561 -2.42 31.23 -7.82
N ILE A 562 -1.26 31.84 -8.13
CA ILE A 562 -0.88 33.14 -7.57
C ILE A 562 -1.89 34.22 -7.96
N ALA A 563 -2.34 34.23 -9.22
CA ALA A 563 -3.37 35.16 -9.69
C ALA A 563 -4.71 34.93 -8.97
N THR A 564 -5.17 33.67 -8.86
CA THR A 564 -6.40 33.33 -8.13
C THR A 564 -6.32 33.69 -6.65
N LEU A 565 -5.19 33.43 -6.00
CA LEU A 565 -4.96 33.80 -4.60
C LEU A 565 -5.03 35.32 -4.43
N ALA A 566 -4.36 36.08 -5.31
CA ALA A 566 -4.33 37.53 -5.24
C ALA A 566 -5.73 38.16 -5.44
N GLU A 567 -6.53 37.62 -6.37
CA GLU A 567 -7.91 38.04 -6.62
C GLU A 567 -8.81 37.77 -5.41
N ARG A 568 -8.84 36.54 -4.89
CA ARG A 568 -9.67 36.17 -3.73
C ARG A 568 -9.24 36.88 -2.45
N ALA A 569 -7.93 37.08 -2.27
CA ALA A 569 -7.38 37.82 -1.15
C ALA A 569 -7.70 39.32 -1.21
N ALA A 570 -8.05 39.88 -2.37
CA ALA A 570 -8.46 41.27 -2.51
C ALA A 570 -9.89 41.50 -2.04
N THR A 571 -10.74 40.47 -2.05
CA THR A 571 -12.17 40.57 -1.71
C THR A 571 -12.52 39.94 -0.37
N THR A 572 -11.65 39.11 0.21
CA THR A 572 -11.92 38.50 1.52
C THR A 572 -11.86 39.51 2.67
N GLY A 573 -12.80 39.39 3.61
CA GLY A 573 -12.74 40.05 4.92
C GLY A 573 -12.26 39.14 6.05
N ASP A 574 -11.99 37.87 5.76
CA ASP A 574 -11.62 36.86 6.77
C ASP A 574 -10.12 36.92 7.07
N VAL A 575 -9.78 37.51 8.22
CA VAL A 575 -8.40 37.65 8.68
C VAL A 575 -7.76 36.30 9.00
N ALA A 576 -8.52 35.33 9.50
CA ALA A 576 -7.97 34.00 9.84
C ALA A 576 -7.45 33.30 8.58
N GLN A 577 -8.21 33.36 7.47
CA GLN A 577 -7.77 32.83 6.18
C GLN A 577 -6.53 33.55 5.63
N LEU A 578 -6.45 34.88 5.78
CA LEU A 578 -5.27 35.64 5.36
C LEU A 578 -4.02 35.24 6.16
N LEU A 579 -4.15 35.07 7.48
CA LEU A 579 -3.04 34.64 8.35
C LEU A 579 -2.57 33.23 8.02
N GLN A 580 -3.51 32.29 7.86
CA GLN A 580 -3.21 30.89 7.57
C GLN A 580 -2.60 30.68 6.17
N ALA A 581 -2.82 31.61 5.23
CA ALA A 581 -2.18 31.57 3.91
C ALA A 581 -0.70 31.98 3.93
N LEU A 582 -0.21 32.69 4.95
CA LEU A 582 1.16 33.21 4.99
C LEU A 582 2.25 32.14 5.17
N PRO A 583 2.12 31.13 6.07
CA PRO A 583 3.17 30.14 6.28
C PRO A 583 3.56 29.31 5.05
N PRO A 584 2.61 28.74 4.26
CA PRO A 584 2.97 28.01 3.04
C PRO A 584 3.74 28.90 2.04
N LEU A 585 3.32 30.16 1.85
CA LEU A 585 3.97 31.09 0.93
C LEU A 585 5.37 31.52 1.40
N ALA A 586 5.58 31.63 2.71
CA ALA A 586 6.89 31.95 3.27
C ALA A 586 7.88 30.79 3.13
N ASN A 587 7.41 29.54 3.26
CA ASN A 587 8.23 28.36 2.96
C ASN A 587 8.70 28.42 1.50
N VAL A 588 7.79 28.63 0.56
CA VAL A 588 8.12 28.82 -0.86
C VAL A 588 9.18 29.90 -1.06
N TYR A 589 8.98 31.08 -0.46
CA TYR A 589 9.91 32.20 -0.60
C TYR A 589 11.33 31.84 -0.11
N ARG A 590 11.44 31.05 0.96
CA ARG A 590 12.71 30.56 1.50
C ARG A 590 13.42 29.58 0.55
N TYR A 591 12.66 28.75 -0.17
CA TYR A 591 13.20 27.72 -1.08
C TYR A 591 13.35 28.17 -2.54
N GLY A 592 12.79 29.33 -2.92
CA GLY A 592 12.74 29.82 -4.30
C GLY A 592 14.11 30.01 -4.98
N SER A 593 15.18 30.27 -4.22
CA SER A 593 16.55 30.41 -4.79
C SER A 593 17.16 29.08 -5.25
N VAL A 594 16.76 27.95 -4.67
CA VAL A 594 17.25 26.61 -5.03
C VAL A 594 16.45 26.05 -6.21
N ARG A 595 15.19 26.46 -6.37
CA ARG A 595 14.24 25.93 -7.37
C ARG A 595 14.03 26.85 -8.59
N GLN A 596 14.88 27.87 -8.77
CA GLN A 596 14.87 28.78 -9.93
C GLN A 596 13.51 29.45 -10.24
N THR A 597 12.70 29.72 -9.21
CA THR A 597 11.38 30.34 -9.37
C THR A 597 11.48 31.87 -9.34
N ASP A 598 10.76 32.57 -10.21
CA ASP A 598 10.61 34.03 -10.11
C ASP A 598 9.76 34.40 -8.89
N THR A 599 10.43 34.74 -7.78
CA THR A 599 9.79 35.03 -6.50
C THR A 599 9.22 36.44 -6.40
N ALA A 600 9.36 37.28 -7.45
CA ALA A 600 8.93 38.67 -7.39
C ALA A 600 7.41 38.82 -7.28
N LEU A 601 6.65 38.06 -8.07
CA LEU A 601 5.18 38.07 -8.03
C LEU A 601 4.65 37.54 -6.68
N LEU A 602 5.23 36.46 -6.19
CA LEU A 602 4.87 35.89 -4.90
C LEU A 602 5.15 36.86 -3.74
N ALA A 603 6.29 37.55 -3.78
CA ALA A 603 6.64 38.55 -2.77
C ALA A 603 5.59 39.67 -2.69
N ALA A 604 5.11 40.16 -3.83
CA ALA A 604 4.07 41.19 -3.88
C ALA A 604 2.73 40.70 -3.31
N VAL A 605 2.35 39.44 -3.57
CA VAL A 605 1.14 38.84 -3.00
C VAL A 605 1.26 38.67 -1.48
N ILE A 606 2.41 38.19 -0.98
CA ILE A 606 2.68 38.10 0.47
C ILE A 606 2.56 39.48 1.12
N ASP A 607 3.17 40.52 0.54
CA ASP A 607 3.10 41.88 1.07
C ASP A 607 1.67 42.40 1.14
N SER A 608 0.88 42.15 0.10
CA SER A 608 -0.52 42.54 0.06
C SER A 608 -1.37 41.79 1.10
N LEU A 609 -1.10 40.49 1.32
CA LEU A 609 -1.78 39.67 2.33
C LEU A 609 -1.46 40.16 3.74
N VAL A 610 -0.19 40.41 4.03
CA VAL A 610 0.28 40.91 5.34
C VAL A 610 -0.37 42.25 5.64
N LEU A 611 -0.40 43.17 4.68
CA LEU A 611 -1.00 44.49 4.87
C LEU A 611 -2.49 44.38 5.23
N ARG A 612 -3.25 43.57 4.50
CA ARG A 612 -4.69 43.36 4.77
C ARG A 612 -4.93 42.66 6.09
N ALA A 613 -4.17 41.59 6.37
CA ALA A 613 -4.25 40.88 7.64
C ALA A 613 -3.97 41.81 8.81
N ALA A 614 -2.90 42.63 8.72
CA ALA A 614 -2.54 43.59 9.75
C ALA A 614 -3.63 44.64 10.01
N ILE A 615 -4.28 45.15 8.96
CA ILE A 615 -5.37 46.14 9.10
C ILE A 615 -6.59 45.52 9.81
N GLY A 616 -6.95 44.29 9.46
CA GLY A 616 -8.11 43.61 10.04
C GLY A 616 -7.85 42.97 11.42
N LEU A 617 -6.59 42.67 11.74
CA LEU A 617 -6.20 41.89 12.93
C LEU A 617 -6.73 42.46 14.25
N PRO A 618 -6.59 43.76 14.58
CA PRO A 618 -7.09 44.27 15.85
C PRO A 618 -8.60 44.11 16.01
N VAL A 619 -9.37 44.20 14.92
CA VAL A 619 -10.83 44.03 14.92
C VAL A 619 -11.22 42.55 15.03
N ALA A 620 -10.52 41.68 14.30
CA ALA A 620 -10.76 40.24 14.34
C ALA A 620 -10.46 39.62 15.72
N CYS A 621 -9.56 40.24 16.50
CA CYS A 621 -9.21 39.78 17.84
C CYS A 621 -10.12 40.33 18.96
N MET A 622 -11.17 41.10 18.63
CA MET A 622 -12.09 41.66 19.63
C MET A 622 -13.08 40.62 20.15
N ALA A 623 -13.35 40.64 21.46
CA ALA A 623 -14.44 39.90 22.10
C ALA A 623 -14.50 38.39 21.75
N MET A 624 -13.33 37.75 21.61
CA MET A 624 -13.22 36.31 21.38
C MET A 624 -13.42 35.52 22.68
N ASP A 625 -13.98 34.32 22.58
CA ASP A 625 -13.92 33.32 23.65
C ASP A 625 -12.51 32.70 23.76
N GLU A 626 -12.32 31.84 24.76
CA GLU A 626 -11.03 31.22 25.07
C GLU A 626 -10.51 30.32 23.94
N GLU A 627 -11.39 29.52 23.34
CA GLU A 627 -11.04 28.58 22.27
C GLU A 627 -10.66 29.31 20.98
N ALA A 628 -11.45 30.30 20.59
CA ALA A 628 -11.18 31.13 19.42
C ALA A 628 -9.91 31.98 19.60
N ALA A 629 -9.65 32.50 20.81
CA ALA A 629 -8.41 33.20 21.12
C ALA A 629 -7.18 32.27 21.03
N ALA A 630 -7.29 31.02 21.48
CA ALA A 630 -6.22 30.03 21.37
C ALA A 630 -5.93 29.64 19.90
N ALA A 631 -6.98 29.47 19.09
CA ALA A 631 -6.84 29.21 17.65
C ALA A 631 -6.17 30.40 16.93
N MET A 632 -6.62 31.63 17.23
CA MET A 632 -6.04 32.86 16.67
C MET A 632 -4.58 33.06 17.08
N ARG A 633 -4.21 32.74 18.34
CA ARG A 633 -2.82 32.77 18.80
C ARG A 633 -1.92 31.95 17.89
N THR A 634 -2.32 30.71 17.60
CA THR A 634 -1.57 29.80 16.71
C THR A 634 -1.37 30.39 15.32
N GLN A 635 -2.43 31.01 14.75
CA GLN A 635 -2.38 31.62 13.42
C GLN A 635 -1.47 32.86 13.38
N VAL A 636 -1.55 33.73 14.40
CA VAL A 636 -0.72 34.95 14.50
C VAL A 636 0.76 34.58 14.69
N LEU A 637 1.07 33.59 15.53
CA LEU A 637 2.44 33.11 15.73
C LEU A 637 3.03 32.55 14.43
N ALA A 638 2.29 31.68 13.74
CA ALA A 638 2.73 31.11 12.47
C ALA A 638 2.94 32.18 11.39
N ALA A 639 2.04 33.17 11.29
CA ALA A 639 2.17 34.30 10.38
C ALA A 639 3.37 35.20 10.74
N HIS A 640 3.63 35.43 12.02
CA HIS A 640 4.78 36.22 12.47
C HIS A 640 6.11 35.52 12.15
N ASP A 641 6.21 34.21 12.38
CA ASP A 641 7.38 33.42 12.01
C ASP A 641 7.62 33.41 10.49
N ALA A 642 6.54 33.29 9.70
CA ALA A 642 6.58 33.40 8.24
C ALA A 642 7.19 34.74 7.77
N LEU A 643 6.83 35.85 8.43
CA LEU A 643 7.38 37.19 8.16
C LEU A 643 8.87 37.30 8.54
N ARG A 644 9.27 36.71 9.68
CA ARG A 644 10.67 36.68 10.12
C ARG A 644 11.55 35.93 9.13
N LEU A 645 11.09 34.79 8.61
CA LEU A 645 11.83 34.00 7.62
C LEU A 645 12.18 34.79 6.35
N ARG A 646 11.31 35.74 5.97
CA ARG A 646 11.50 36.62 4.80
C ARG A 646 12.44 37.82 5.06
N GLY A 647 12.74 38.14 6.32
CA GLY A 647 13.40 39.39 6.74
C GLY A 647 14.92 39.49 6.69
N SER A 648 15.64 38.51 6.17
CA SER A 648 17.11 38.47 6.27
C SER A 648 17.88 39.24 5.17
N GLY A 649 17.20 39.91 4.23
CA GLY A 649 17.80 40.62 3.09
C GLY A 649 17.28 42.05 2.87
N LYS A 650 17.80 42.75 1.83
CA LYS A 650 17.30 44.07 1.42
C LYS A 650 15.83 43.96 0.98
N LEU A 651 14.95 44.58 1.74
CA LEU A 651 13.52 44.58 1.50
C LEU A 651 13.11 45.63 0.47
N SER A 652 12.05 45.35 -0.28
CA SER A 652 11.37 46.37 -1.09
C SER A 652 10.67 47.38 -0.18
N ALA A 653 10.40 48.58 -0.70
CA ALA A 653 9.66 49.60 0.05
C ALA A 653 8.28 49.09 0.53
N GLN A 654 7.59 48.32 -0.32
CA GLN A 654 6.31 47.70 0.00
C GLN A 654 6.41 46.66 1.13
N ALA A 655 7.50 45.91 1.19
CA ALA A 655 7.73 44.93 2.25
C ALA A 655 8.09 45.58 3.59
N GLU A 656 8.69 46.77 3.58
CA GLU A 656 8.93 47.53 4.80
C GLU A 656 7.62 48.13 5.34
N GLU A 657 6.77 48.65 4.45
CA GLU A 657 5.46 49.18 4.79
C GLU A 657 4.52 48.12 5.38
N SER A 658 4.48 46.92 4.77
CA SER A 658 3.67 45.80 5.26
C SER A 658 4.11 45.33 6.66
N ARG A 659 5.43 45.24 6.91
CA ARG A 659 5.99 44.95 8.25
C ARG A 659 5.67 46.03 9.28
N HIS A 660 5.84 47.29 8.90
CA HIS A 660 5.53 48.41 9.80
C HIS A 660 4.05 48.36 10.22
N THR A 661 3.16 48.08 9.27
CA THR A 661 1.72 47.94 9.55
C THR A 661 1.42 46.72 10.42
N TRP A 662 2.06 45.59 10.18
CA TRP A 662 1.97 44.40 11.04
C TRP A 662 2.40 44.69 12.49
N ARG A 663 3.55 45.35 12.68
CA ARG A 663 4.05 45.75 14.00
C ARG A 663 3.11 46.75 14.69
N ALA A 664 2.55 47.69 13.94
CA ALA A 664 1.55 48.62 14.46
C ALA A 664 0.27 47.92 14.94
N ALA A 665 -0.20 46.90 14.20
CA ALA A 665 -1.34 46.09 14.60
C ALA A 665 -1.07 45.31 15.89
N LEU A 666 0.10 44.64 15.99
CA LEU A 666 0.53 43.97 17.23
C LEU A 666 0.62 44.95 18.40
N ARG A 667 1.15 46.16 18.19
CA ARG A 667 1.25 47.19 19.23
C ARG A 667 -0.14 47.67 19.66
N SER A 668 -1.08 47.84 18.72
CA SER A 668 -2.47 48.17 19.04
C SER A 668 -3.13 47.09 19.90
N MET A 669 -2.88 45.81 19.62
CA MET A 669 -3.40 44.69 20.42
C MET A 669 -2.75 44.65 21.81
N ALA A 670 -1.43 44.79 21.89
CA ALA A 670 -0.70 44.71 23.15
C ALA A 670 -1.03 45.87 24.11
N MET A 671 -1.29 47.07 23.57
CA MET A 671 -1.52 48.28 24.37
C MET A 671 -3.01 48.59 24.62
N GLY A 672 -3.90 48.05 23.80
CA GLY A 672 -5.36 48.22 23.90
C GLY A 672 -6.03 47.21 24.85
N ASP A 673 -7.32 47.43 25.16
CA ASP A 673 -8.10 46.54 26.03
C ASP A 673 -9.09 45.64 25.28
N ALA A 674 -9.26 45.85 23.97
CA ALA A 674 -10.32 45.23 23.18
C ALA A 674 -10.08 43.75 22.85
N ALA A 675 -8.81 43.32 22.79
CA ALA A 675 -8.44 41.94 22.50
C ALA A 675 -8.41 41.07 23.77
N ALA A 676 -8.66 39.76 23.59
CA ALA A 676 -8.57 38.76 24.65
C ALA A 676 -7.20 38.79 25.35
N ALA A 677 -7.18 38.60 26.67
CA ALA A 677 -5.98 38.73 27.49
C ALA A 677 -4.80 37.87 26.97
N LEU A 678 -5.09 36.65 26.50
CA LEU A 678 -4.15 35.76 25.84
C LEU A 678 -3.41 36.40 24.65
N LEU A 679 -4.16 37.01 23.74
CA LEU A 679 -3.61 37.61 22.51
C LEU A 679 -2.82 38.88 22.82
N ARG A 680 -3.21 39.63 23.86
CA ARG A 680 -2.45 40.81 24.33
C ARG A 680 -1.10 40.42 24.89
N GLY A 681 -1.05 39.36 25.72
CA GLY A 681 0.20 38.82 26.26
C GLY A 681 1.15 38.36 25.16
N MET A 682 0.63 37.59 24.20
CA MET A 682 1.38 37.15 23.02
C MET A 682 1.93 38.34 22.20
N ALA A 683 1.09 39.34 21.89
CA ALA A 683 1.53 40.49 21.11
C ALA A 683 2.63 41.31 21.83
N CYS A 684 2.53 41.46 23.15
CA CYS A 684 3.57 42.08 23.98
C CYS A 684 4.89 41.30 23.87
N ARG A 685 4.83 39.97 23.94
CA ARG A 685 6.02 39.12 23.80
C ARG A 685 6.70 39.25 22.45
N LEU A 686 5.93 39.17 21.36
CA LEU A 686 6.48 39.29 20.00
C LEU A 686 7.18 40.63 19.76
N LEU A 687 6.62 41.73 20.28
CA LEU A 687 7.24 43.05 20.17
C LEU A 687 8.50 43.18 21.02
N LEU A 688 8.54 42.55 22.19
CA LEU A 688 9.75 42.49 23.04
C LEU A 688 10.86 41.69 22.34
N ASP A 689 10.54 40.53 21.77
CA ASP A 689 11.49 39.68 21.03
C ASP A 689 12.10 40.41 19.82
N GLU A 690 11.36 41.33 19.18
CA GLU A 690 11.86 42.20 18.11
C GLU A 690 12.51 43.51 18.61
N GLN A 691 12.63 43.72 19.92
CA GLN A 691 13.17 44.95 20.54
C GLN A 691 12.40 46.23 20.16
N LEU A 692 11.08 46.11 19.98
CA LEU A 692 10.17 47.21 19.64
C LEU A 692 9.41 47.78 20.85
N LEU A 693 9.58 47.16 22.02
CA LEU A 693 9.11 47.65 23.31
C LEU A 693 10.31 47.84 24.24
N GLU A 694 10.33 48.96 24.95
CA GLU A 694 11.29 49.18 26.03
C GLU A 694 10.87 48.41 27.30
N SER A 695 11.85 48.01 28.12
CA SER A 695 11.58 47.28 29.38
C SER A 695 10.58 48.02 30.29
N ALA A 696 10.61 49.36 30.31
CA ALA A 696 9.65 50.16 31.08
C ALA A 696 8.19 50.02 30.58
N GLU A 697 7.99 49.86 29.27
CA GLU A 697 6.67 49.64 28.68
C GLU A 697 6.15 48.24 29.01
N VAL A 698 7.04 47.24 29.00
CA VAL A 698 6.71 45.86 29.39
C VAL A 698 6.30 45.81 30.87
N VAL A 699 7.09 46.42 31.76
CA VAL A 699 6.75 46.52 33.20
C VAL A 699 5.40 47.20 33.41
N THR A 700 5.09 48.23 32.62
CA THR A 700 3.77 48.89 32.66
C THR A 700 2.64 47.94 32.26
N GLN A 701 2.85 47.09 31.24
CA GLN A 701 1.86 46.08 30.83
C GLN A 701 1.69 44.96 31.86
N PHE A 702 2.77 44.51 32.51
CA PHE A 702 2.70 43.60 33.65
C PHE A 702 1.89 44.23 34.79
N GLY A 703 2.21 45.46 35.19
CA GLY A 703 1.51 46.18 36.24
C GLY A 703 0.01 46.38 35.95
N ARG A 704 -0.36 46.61 34.69
CA ARG A 704 -1.75 46.76 34.25
C ARG A 704 -2.52 45.44 34.28
N ASN A 705 -1.99 44.39 33.64
CA ASN A 705 -2.69 43.12 33.44
C ASN A 705 -2.66 42.20 34.69
N LEU A 706 -1.70 42.38 35.60
CA LEU A 706 -1.62 41.64 36.88
C LEU A 706 -2.13 42.43 38.10
N SER A 707 -2.80 43.57 37.88
CA SER A 707 -3.34 44.36 38.97
C SER A 707 -4.46 43.64 39.71
N LEU A 708 -4.68 43.98 40.99
CA LEU A 708 -5.69 43.38 41.86
C LEU A 708 -7.14 43.51 41.34
N GLY A 709 -7.38 44.38 40.35
CA GLY A 709 -8.70 44.60 39.74
C GLY A 709 -9.01 43.72 38.52
N VAL A 710 -8.06 42.89 38.06
CA VAL A 710 -8.23 42.02 36.89
C VAL A 710 -8.70 40.64 37.32
N ALA A 711 -9.57 40.00 36.55
CA ALA A 711 -10.06 38.67 36.86
C ALA A 711 -8.92 37.62 36.82
N PRO A 712 -8.84 36.67 37.76
CA PRO A 712 -7.73 35.70 37.81
C PRO A 712 -7.53 34.89 36.53
N MET A 713 -8.59 34.59 35.79
CA MET A 713 -8.50 33.87 34.51
C MET A 713 -7.89 34.73 33.40
N ASP A 714 -8.19 36.04 33.36
CA ASP A 714 -7.56 36.95 32.42
C ASP A 714 -6.06 37.14 32.73
N VAL A 715 -5.69 37.15 34.02
CA VAL A 715 -4.28 37.19 34.44
C VAL A 715 -3.54 35.93 33.95
N ALA A 716 -4.12 34.75 34.17
CA ALA A 716 -3.54 33.48 33.74
C ALA A 716 -3.41 33.41 32.21
N ALA A 717 -4.46 33.81 31.48
CA ALA A 717 -4.45 33.84 30.02
C ALA A 717 -3.40 34.81 29.46
N TRP A 718 -3.29 36.02 30.04
CA TRP A 718 -2.27 36.98 29.61
C TRP A 718 -0.85 36.45 29.84
N LEU A 719 -0.58 35.83 31.00
CA LEU A 719 0.70 35.20 31.29
C LEU A 719 1.01 34.04 30.35
N ASP A 720 0.04 33.17 30.07
CA ASP A 720 0.21 32.07 29.11
C ASP A 720 0.57 32.60 27.72
N GLY A 721 -0.09 33.67 27.28
CA GLY A 721 0.22 34.36 26.02
C GLY A 721 1.61 34.98 26.01
N PHE A 722 2.02 35.65 27.09
CA PHE A 722 3.35 36.27 27.18
C PHE A 722 4.47 35.22 27.21
N LEU A 723 4.25 34.08 27.86
CA LEU A 723 5.23 33.01 28.00
C LEU A 723 5.27 32.05 26.81
N ASN A 724 4.22 32.01 25.98
CA ASN A 724 4.11 31.15 24.78
C ASN A 724 4.61 29.71 25.00
N GLN A 725 4.21 29.09 26.13
CA GLN A 725 4.58 27.73 26.56
C GLN A 725 6.07 27.47 26.90
N GLN A 726 6.93 28.49 26.98
CA GLN A 726 8.34 28.34 27.40
C GLN A 726 8.61 29.03 28.74
N ALA A 727 8.34 28.35 29.85
CA ALA A 727 8.61 28.85 31.20
C ALA A 727 10.12 29.12 31.47
N LEU A 728 11.02 28.52 30.68
CA LEU A 728 12.47 28.76 30.74
C LEU A 728 12.87 30.19 30.37
N VAL A 729 12.00 30.94 29.70
CA VAL A 729 12.26 32.33 29.32
C VAL A 729 12.38 33.24 30.55
N LEU A 730 11.65 32.94 31.64
CA LEU A 730 11.73 33.66 32.92
C LEU A 730 13.06 33.43 33.67
N LEU A 731 13.87 32.43 33.27
CA LEU A 731 15.16 32.13 33.90
C LEU A 731 16.35 32.83 33.22
N HIS A 732 16.14 33.41 32.03
CA HIS A 732 17.21 34.02 31.22
C HIS A 732 16.97 35.50 30.86
N ASP A 733 15.80 36.06 31.19
CA ASP A 733 15.47 37.47 30.99
C ASP A 733 15.61 38.22 32.34
N GLU A 734 16.55 39.17 32.43
CA GLU A 734 16.78 40.00 33.64
C GLU A 734 15.83 41.21 33.74
N ALA A 735 15.01 41.45 32.70
CA ALA A 735 13.97 42.48 32.66
C ALA A 735 12.66 41.99 33.27
#